data_AF-A9IR87-F1
#
_entry.id   AF-A9IR87-F1
#
_cell.length_a   1.000
_cell.length_b   1.000
_cell.length_c   1.000
_cell.angle_alpha   90.00
_cell.angle_beta   90.00
_cell.angle_gamma   90.00
#
_symmetry.space_group_name_H-M   'P 1'
#
loop_
_entity.id
_entity.type
_entity.pdbx_description
1 polymer ?
#
loop_
_entity_poly.entity_id
_entity_poly.type
_entity_poly.pdbx_seq_one_letter_code
_entity_poly.pdbx_strand_id
1 'polypeptide(L)'
;MSAHTSRRPSRNCSPCGWTPRPPATRSCCWPASNWPRAGSAPAFFQYLQASGPYLSVIRASGLTLRRGTKVLLDGADFVVHPGERVGIVGKNGAGKSSLFALLTGALDLDAGNIDLPAGWRIASVQQELAADAQPAREFVIDGDTHLRHLQAQRAALRDDQGTQIAEAESALVEAGAWSAASRAEQLLAGLGFKPHEWMQPVASFSGGWRMRLALARALMAPSDLLLLDEPTNHLDLDAMLWLEKWLAAYSGTVLLISHDTEFLDAVARAILHFDHGKLVRYRGGYQDFLTQRAERLRQTNLAHERQAREAARLQGFIDRFKAKASKAKQAQSRVKALARMEALAPLHAEAGIDIRIPSPDHMPDPLLALEHLSAGYTDAAGQAVPILRDVTLMVRAGSRIGVLGANGAGKSTLIKTLAEELPVQAGERRASRGLAIGYFHQHQLDMLDLDATPLAHLARLAPDTREQELRNYLGGFGFSGDAATGLVGPMSGGEKARLALALIVWQKPNLLLLDEPSNHLDVETREALAAALAEFSGSMLLVSHDRHLLRTTVDSFWIVADGAVREFDGDLEDYRDWLAARNAEEKAADAAAREPAGATETVNRKAQRRLEAEQRQRLATLRKPLEAELAKVEAGMEKTRAALQKLDDIIADADLYSDARRAERQQVMAEHGELGKHMQLLEERWLELQEALEDIQ
;
A
#
# COMPACT_ATOMS: atom_id res chain seq x y z
N MET A 1 -8.24 -31.70 69.96
CA MET A 1 -9.32 -31.72 70.97
C MET A 1 -10.64 -31.86 70.25
N SER A 2 -11.36 -32.93 70.58
CA SER A 2 -12.79 -33.20 70.36
C SER A 2 -13.26 -33.25 68.89
N ALA A 3 -13.46 -34.45 68.31
CA ALA A 3 -14.66 -35.32 68.44
C ALA A 3 -15.83 -34.75 67.62
N HIS A 4 -16.56 -35.44 66.74
CA HIS A 4 -16.79 -36.86 66.46
C HIS A 4 -17.45 -36.90 65.05
N THR A 5 -17.06 -37.75 64.07
CA THR A 5 -17.51 -39.14 63.84
C THR A 5 -19.03 -39.31 63.95
N SER A 6 -19.80 -39.81 62.96
CA SER A 6 -19.66 -40.99 62.12
C SER A 6 -20.93 -41.08 61.21
N ARG A 7 -21.09 -41.85 60.12
CA ARG A 7 -20.78 -43.27 59.89
C ARG A 7 -20.99 -43.61 58.40
N ARG A 8 -20.04 -44.40 57.88
CA ARG A 8 -19.89 -45.16 56.61
C ARG A 8 -20.97 -46.28 56.42
N PRO A 9 -20.91 -47.18 55.38
CA PRO A 9 -20.24 -47.16 54.05
C PRO A 9 -21.05 -47.79 52.87
N SER A 10 -20.48 -47.66 51.65
CA SER A 10 -20.15 -48.76 50.71
C SER A 10 -20.79 -48.78 49.30
N ARG A 11 -19.88 -48.95 48.32
CA ARG A 11 -19.94 -49.63 47.01
C ARG A 11 -20.40 -48.90 45.75
N ASN A 12 -19.46 -48.91 44.79
CA ASN A 12 -19.58 -49.11 43.33
C ASN A 12 -20.35 -48.09 42.49
N CYS A 13 -19.62 -47.34 41.64
CA CYS A 13 -19.58 -47.54 40.18
C CYS A 13 -18.93 -46.32 39.48
N SER A 14 -18.35 -46.61 38.32
CA SER A 14 -17.47 -45.79 37.47
C SER A 14 -18.23 -44.75 36.60
N PRO A 15 -17.61 -44.12 35.57
CA PRO A 15 -17.29 -42.69 35.51
C PRO A 15 -18.14 -41.92 34.47
N CYS A 16 -18.06 -40.58 34.45
CA CYS A 16 -18.55 -39.77 33.33
C CYS A 16 -17.58 -38.63 33.02
N GLY A 17 -16.79 -38.81 31.96
CA GLY A 17 -16.17 -37.72 31.21
C GLY A 17 -17.15 -37.16 30.19
N TRP A 18 -17.04 -35.86 29.89
CA TRP A 18 -17.82 -35.18 28.87
C TRP A 18 -16.88 -34.39 27.94
N THR A 19 -16.72 -34.91 26.73
CA THR A 19 -16.49 -34.15 25.49
C THR A 19 -17.83 -33.99 24.78
N PRO A 20 -18.10 -32.88 24.07
CA PRO A 20 -19.18 -32.86 23.08
C PRO A 20 -18.65 -32.75 21.64
N ARG A 21 -19.18 -33.61 20.77
CA ARG A 21 -19.25 -33.48 19.31
C ARG A 21 -20.75 -33.49 18.90
N PRO A 22 -21.12 -33.18 17.64
CA PRO A 22 -22.26 -32.33 17.21
C PRO A 22 -23.54 -33.12 16.90
N PRO A 23 -24.60 -32.47 16.36
CA PRO A 23 -25.57 -33.19 15.55
C PRO A 23 -25.93 -32.55 14.20
N ALA A 24 -26.44 -33.43 13.34
CA ALA A 24 -26.78 -33.27 11.94
C ALA A 24 -28.26 -32.95 11.67
N THR A 25 -28.52 -32.67 10.39
CA THR A 25 -29.79 -32.57 9.63
C THR A 25 -30.89 -33.61 9.96
N ARG A 26 -32.16 -33.20 9.87
CA ARG A 26 -33.31 -34.05 9.49
C ARG A 26 -34.47 -33.28 8.84
N SER A 27 -35.03 -33.90 7.81
CA SER A 27 -36.20 -33.62 6.97
C SER A 27 -37.53 -34.16 7.54
N CYS A 28 -38.70 -33.68 7.04
CA CYS A 28 -39.95 -34.47 6.99
C CYS A 28 -40.92 -33.99 5.89
N CYS A 29 -41.59 -34.95 5.23
CA CYS A 29 -42.52 -34.87 4.08
C CYS A 29 -44.01 -34.90 4.51
N TRP A 30 -44.98 -34.34 3.74
CA TRP A 30 -46.07 -34.97 2.91
C TRP A 30 -47.28 -33.97 2.84
N PRO A 31 -48.35 -34.10 1.99
CA PRO A 31 -48.46 -34.42 0.55
C PRO A 31 -49.40 -33.47 -0.27
N ALA A 32 -49.60 -33.81 -1.55
CA ALA A 32 -50.30 -33.06 -2.61
C ALA A 32 -51.85 -33.11 -2.58
N SER A 33 -52.52 -32.05 -3.07
CA SER A 33 -53.55 -32.06 -4.16
C SER A 33 -54.44 -30.79 -4.19
N ASN A 34 -54.92 -30.47 -5.40
CA ASN A 34 -55.96 -29.51 -5.80
C ASN A 34 -55.62 -28.01 -6.00
N TRP A 35 -55.47 -27.66 -7.28
CA TRP A 35 -55.74 -26.32 -7.83
C TRP A 35 -57.26 -26.06 -7.91
N PRO A 36 -57.68 -24.78 -7.89
CA PRO A 36 -58.28 -24.25 -9.12
C PRO A 36 -57.77 -22.85 -9.51
N ARG A 37 -58.07 -22.52 -10.77
CA ARG A 37 -57.67 -21.37 -11.59
C ARG A 37 -58.35 -20.04 -11.20
N ALA A 38 -57.62 -18.97 -11.49
CA ALA A 38 -58.00 -17.68 -12.11
C ALA A 38 -59.10 -16.79 -11.48
N GLY A 39 -58.71 -15.55 -11.16
CA GLY A 39 -59.63 -14.42 -11.05
C GLY A 39 -59.07 -13.21 -10.27
N SER A 40 -58.77 -12.12 -11.00
CA SER A 40 -58.72 -10.71 -10.56
C SER A 40 -57.84 -10.30 -9.36
N ALA A 41 -56.89 -9.39 -9.61
CA ALA A 41 -56.33 -8.44 -8.63
C ALA A 41 -57.46 -7.65 -7.91
N PRO A 42 -57.31 -7.11 -6.68
CA PRO A 42 -56.24 -6.17 -6.29
C PRO A 42 -55.79 -6.19 -4.79
N ALA A 43 -54.90 -5.24 -4.44
CA ALA A 43 -54.65 -4.70 -3.10
C ALA A 43 -53.66 -5.42 -2.15
N PHE A 44 -52.41 -5.59 -2.59
CA PHE A 44 -51.28 -5.80 -1.66
C PHE A 44 -50.06 -4.93 -2.02
N PHE A 45 -50.32 -3.72 -2.52
CA PHE A 45 -49.31 -2.73 -2.93
C PHE A 45 -49.57 -1.38 -2.26
N GLN A 46 -49.82 -1.40 -0.95
CA GLN A 46 -50.00 -0.18 -0.16
C GLN A 46 -49.97 -0.52 1.34
N TYR A 47 -48.83 -0.94 1.88
CA TYR A 47 -48.54 -0.86 3.34
C TYR A 47 -47.11 -1.32 3.60
N LEU A 48 -46.14 -0.53 3.13
CA LEU A 48 -44.75 -0.53 3.62
C LEU A 48 -44.07 0.81 3.28
N GLN A 49 -44.83 1.90 3.44
CA GLN A 49 -44.30 3.26 3.59
C GLN A 49 -44.70 3.75 4.98
N ALA A 50 -43.83 3.50 5.97
CA ALA A 50 -43.78 4.29 7.20
C ALA A 50 -42.48 3.98 7.96
N SER A 51 -41.55 4.93 7.88
CA SER A 51 -40.60 5.34 8.95
C SER A 51 -39.67 4.27 9.54
N GLY A 52 -38.53 4.07 8.88
CA GLY A 52 -37.23 3.78 9.52
C GLY A 52 -36.24 4.89 9.14
N PRO A 53 -35.17 5.14 9.92
CA PRO A 53 -34.21 6.18 9.58
C PRO A 53 -33.57 5.81 8.24
N TYR A 54 -33.79 6.63 7.22
CA TYR A 54 -33.13 6.46 5.93
C TYR A 54 -31.63 6.62 6.15
N LEU A 55 -30.90 5.50 6.21
CA LEU A 55 -29.47 5.50 5.97
C LEU A 55 -29.30 6.03 4.55
N SER A 56 -28.83 7.27 4.45
CA SER A 56 -28.58 7.99 3.21
C SER A 56 -27.37 7.36 2.52
N VAL A 57 -27.59 6.58 1.47
CA VAL A 57 -26.56 5.78 0.79
C VAL A 57 -26.31 6.36 -0.60
N ILE A 58 -25.07 6.40 -1.06
CA ILE A 58 -24.76 6.72 -2.46
C ILE A 58 -25.11 5.50 -3.31
N ARG A 59 -25.96 5.68 -4.33
CA ARG A 59 -26.33 4.60 -5.26
C ARG A 59 -26.17 5.06 -6.69
N ALA A 60 -25.35 4.35 -7.45
CA ALA A 60 -25.30 4.46 -8.91
C ALA A 60 -25.99 3.26 -9.54
N SER A 61 -26.83 3.50 -10.54
CA SER A 61 -27.53 2.45 -11.29
C SER A 61 -27.43 2.67 -12.80
N GLY A 62 -26.94 1.66 -13.53
CA GLY A 62 -26.78 1.67 -14.99
C GLY A 62 -25.87 2.77 -15.51
N LEU A 63 -24.86 3.17 -14.73
CA LEU A 63 -24.02 4.33 -15.00
C LEU A 63 -23.14 4.10 -16.23
N THR A 64 -23.27 4.98 -17.21
CA THR A 64 -22.46 4.99 -18.43
C THR A 64 -21.71 6.31 -18.51
N LEU A 65 -20.40 6.22 -18.71
CA LEU A 65 -19.50 7.38 -18.77
C LEU A 65 -18.59 7.27 -19.98
N ARG A 66 -18.59 8.30 -20.81
CA ARG A 66 -17.75 8.42 -22.00
C ARG A 66 -16.85 9.65 -21.89
N ARG A 67 -15.64 9.56 -22.43
CA ARG A 67 -14.72 10.69 -22.56
C ARG A 67 -14.23 10.76 -23.99
N GLY A 68 -14.76 11.72 -24.75
CA GLY A 68 -14.58 11.76 -26.20
C GLY A 68 -15.18 10.51 -26.86
N THR A 69 -14.36 9.75 -27.59
CA THR A 69 -14.79 8.50 -28.26
C THR A 69 -14.65 7.25 -27.39
N LYS A 70 -13.96 7.33 -26.25
CA LYS A 70 -13.69 6.18 -25.38
C LYS A 70 -14.80 6.00 -24.34
N VAL A 71 -15.39 4.81 -24.29
CA VAL A 71 -16.32 4.41 -23.22
C VAL A 71 -15.48 3.99 -22.01
N LEU A 72 -15.66 4.67 -20.88
CA LEU A 72 -14.96 4.40 -19.64
C LEU A 72 -15.76 3.47 -18.73
N LEU A 73 -17.08 3.68 -18.67
CA LEU A 73 -18.02 2.84 -17.94
C LEU A 73 -19.25 2.56 -18.81
N ASP A 74 -19.77 1.34 -18.74
CA ASP A 74 -20.94 0.86 -19.47
C ASP A 74 -21.85 0.05 -18.53
N GLY A 75 -22.97 0.66 -18.13
CA GLY A 75 -23.97 0.02 -17.26
C GLY A 75 -23.45 -0.37 -15.88
N ALA A 76 -22.64 0.49 -15.24
CA ALA A 76 -22.06 0.22 -13.93
C ALA A 76 -23.05 0.48 -12.77
N ASP A 77 -23.12 -0.47 -11.84
CA ASP A 77 -23.93 -0.38 -10.62
C ASP A 77 -23.03 -0.44 -9.38
N PHE A 78 -23.18 0.50 -8.45
CA PHE A 78 -22.49 0.43 -7.16
C PHE A 78 -23.26 1.14 -6.05
N VAL A 79 -22.94 0.77 -4.82
CA VAL A 79 -23.54 1.30 -3.60
C VAL A 79 -22.43 1.60 -2.60
N VAL A 80 -22.44 2.77 -1.98
CA VAL A 80 -21.50 3.17 -0.91
C VAL A 80 -22.29 3.65 0.30
N HIS A 81 -22.05 3.02 1.46
CA HIS A 81 -22.77 3.34 2.69
C HIS A 81 -22.09 4.47 3.50
N PRO A 82 -22.84 5.20 4.35
CA PRO A 82 -22.27 6.16 5.29
C PRO A 82 -21.16 5.55 6.16
N GLY A 83 -20.06 6.26 6.35
CA GLY A 83 -18.91 5.83 7.16
C GLY A 83 -18.06 4.73 6.53
N GLU A 84 -18.37 4.28 5.30
CA GLU A 84 -17.50 3.35 4.59
C GLU A 84 -16.24 4.03 4.06
N ARG A 85 -15.13 3.29 4.07
CA ARG A 85 -13.89 3.65 3.40
C ARG A 85 -13.71 2.72 2.19
N VAL A 86 -13.82 3.29 1.00
CA VAL A 86 -13.84 2.54 -0.25
C VAL A 86 -12.62 2.92 -1.10
N GLY A 87 -11.76 1.95 -1.37
CA GLY A 87 -10.65 2.10 -2.30
C GLY A 87 -11.10 1.87 -3.74
N ILE A 88 -10.60 2.66 -4.69
CA ILE A 88 -10.89 2.53 -6.11
C ILE A 88 -9.62 2.12 -6.83
N VAL A 89 -9.68 0.97 -7.49
CA VAL A 89 -8.52 0.36 -8.17
C VAL A 89 -8.85 0.12 -9.64
N GLY A 90 -7.86 0.32 -10.51
CA GLY A 90 -7.97 0.00 -11.93
C GLY A 90 -6.81 0.56 -12.73
N LYS A 91 -6.68 0.10 -13.98
CA LYS A 91 -5.64 0.54 -14.93
C LYS A 91 -5.64 2.05 -15.15
N ASN A 92 -4.50 2.56 -15.61
CA ASN A 92 -4.41 3.96 -16.02
C ASN A 92 -5.37 4.26 -17.18
N GLY A 93 -6.09 5.38 -17.08
CA GLY A 93 -7.10 5.75 -18.09
C GLY A 93 -8.38 4.91 -18.08
N ALA A 94 -8.66 4.15 -17.01
CA ALA A 94 -9.92 3.43 -16.81
C ALA A 94 -11.10 4.34 -16.44
N GLY A 95 -10.84 5.56 -15.95
CA GLY A 95 -11.88 6.55 -15.61
C GLY A 95 -12.06 6.86 -14.12
N LYS A 96 -11.09 6.49 -13.26
CA LYS A 96 -11.10 6.73 -11.80
C LYS A 96 -11.36 8.20 -11.44
N SER A 97 -10.52 9.12 -11.92
CA SER A 97 -10.71 10.56 -11.69
C SER A 97 -11.96 11.12 -12.37
N SER A 98 -12.38 10.54 -13.51
CA SER A 98 -13.64 10.94 -14.16
C SER A 98 -14.87 10.59 -13.29
N LEU A 99 -14.82 9.49 -12.53
CA LEU A 99 -15.87 9.14 -11.55
C LEU A 99 -15.94 10.18 -10.40
N PHE A 100 -14.80 10.71 -9.96
CA PHE A 100 -14.77 11.78 -8.95
C PHE A 100 -15.32 13.10 -9.49
N ALA A 101 -14.98 13.46 -10.73
CA ALA A 101 -15.55 14.62 -11.39
C ALA A 101 -17.07 14.51 -11.55
N LEU A 102 -17.60 13.30 -11.76
CA LEU A 102 -19.04 13.03 -11.79
C LEU A 102 -19.68 13.16 -10.40
N LEU A 103 -19.06 12.60 -9.35
CA LEU A 103 -19.54 12.72 -7.97
C LEU A 103 -19.57 14.17 -7.46
N THR A 104 -18.65 15.01 -7.94
CA THR A 104 -18.57 16.44 -7.59
C THR A 104 -19.45 17.33 -8.48
N GLY A 105 -20.10 16.76 -9.51
CA GLY A 105 -20.95 17.51 -10.45
C GLY A 105 -20.18 18.31 -11.50
N ALA A 106 -18.88 18.09 -11.66
CA ALA A 106 -18.07 18.72 -12.71
C ALA A 106 -18.21 18.04 -14.08
N LEU A 107 -18.72 16.80 -14.11
CA LEU A 107 -19.08 16.06 -15.33
C LEU A 107 -20.52 15.57 -15.26
N ASP A 108 -21.24 15.73 -16.36
CA ASP A 108 -22.58 15.19 -16.53
C ASP A 108 -22.56 13.70 -16.87
N LEU A 109 -23.63 13.00 -16.50
CA LEU A 109 -23.88 11.61 -16.84
C LEU A 109 -24.36 11.47 -18.29
N ASP A 110 -23.78 10.54 -19.05
CA ASP A 110 -24.28 10.20 -20.39
C ASP A 110 -25.54 9.33 -20.33
N ALA A 111 -25.54 8.31 -19.44
CA ALA A 111 -26.69 7.48 -19.15
C ALA A 111 -26.63 6.86 -17.74
N GLY A 112 -27.79 6.46 -17.22
CA GLY A 112 -27.94 5.96 -15.85
C GLY A 112 -28.31 7.08 -14.87
N ASN A 113 -28.28 6.76 -13.57
CA ASN A 113 -28.54 7.73 -12.50
C ASN A 113 -27.54 7.53 -11.35
N ILE A 114 -27.18 8.64 -10.69
CA ILE A 114 -26.42 8.65 -9.44
C ILE A 114 -27.21 9.42 -8.38
N ASP A 115 -27.63 8.71 -7.34
CA ASP A 115 -28.35 9.29 -6.22
C ASP A 115 -27.35 9.61 -5.11
N LEU A 116 -27.09 10.90 -4.93
CA LEU A 116 -26.31 11.46 -3.83
C LEU A 116 -27.29 12.05 -2.79
N PRO A 117 -27.10 11.80 -1.48
CA PRO A 117 -27.96 12.41 -0.47
C PRO A 117 -27.82 13.95 -0.47
N ALA A 118 -28.94 14.66 -0.62
CA ALA A 118 -28.95 16.12 -0.82
C ALA A 118 -28.32 16.95 0.31
N GLY A 119 -28.16 16.38 1.51
CA GLY A 119 -27.52 17.04 2.65
C GLY A 119 -26.03 16.76 2.82
N TRP A 120 -25.42 15.91 1.98
CA TRP A 120 -24.01 15.53 2.14
C TRP A 120 -23.08 16.63 1.65
N ARG A 121 -22.13 17.00 2.51
CA ARG A 121 -21.02 17.88 2.16
C ARG A 121 -19.89 17.04 1.56
N ILE A 122 -19.44 17.41 0.37
CA ILE A 122 -18.36 16.71 -0.33
C ILE A 122 -17.09 17.55 -0.24
N ALA A 123 -16.01 16.97 0.25
CA ALA A 123 -14.67 17.55 0.18
C ALA A 123 -13.83 16.77 -0.82
N SER A 124 -13.07 17.48 -1.65
CA SER A 124 -12.12 16.89 -2.60
C SER A 124 -10.84 17.71 -2.65
N VAL A 125 -9.73 17.05 -3.00
CA VAL A 125 -8.45 17.72 -3.20
C VAL A 125 -8.46 18.42 -4.57
N GLN A 126 -8.21 19.73 -4.58
CA GLN A 126 -8.03 20.47 -5.83
C GLN A 126 -6.60 20.25 -6.35
N GLN A 127 -6.49 19.76 -7.59
CA GLN A 127 -5.19 19.37 -8.18
C GLN A 127 -4.31 20.58 -8.55
N GLU A 128 -4.90 21.73 -8.84
CA GLU A 128 -4.18 22.96 -9.17
C GLU A 128 -4.49 24.05 -8.15
N LEU A 129 -3.49 24.42 -7.35
CA LEU A 129 -3.57 25.59 -6.49
C LEU A 129 -3.00 26.80 -7.21
N ALA A 130 -3.77 27.88 -7.26
CA ALA A 130 -3.24 29.19 -7.62
C ALA A 130 -2.11 29.57 -6.64
N ALA A 131 -1.07 30.20 -7.17
CA ALA A 131 0.04 30.69 -6.36
C ALA A 131 -0.42 31.92 -5.57
N ASP A 132 -1.02 31.69 -4.41
CA ASP A 132 -1.59 32.73 -3.56
C ASP A 132 -0.55 33.30 -2.57
N ALA A 133 -0.61 34.60 -2.33
CA ALA A 133 0.25 35.29 -1.34
C ALA A 133 -0.20 35.07 0.12
N GLN A 134 -1.29 34.34 0.32
CA GLN A 134 -1.88 34.09 1.63
C GLN A 134 -1.02 33.16 2.50
N PRO A 135 -1.00 33.33 3.83
CA PRO A 135 -0.31 32.39 4.73
C PRO A 135 -0.89 30.97 4.66
N ALA A 136 -0.03 29.96 4.73
CA ALA A 136 -0.41 28.55 4.66
C ALA A 136 -1.50 28.15 5.66
N ARG A 137 -1.42 28.60 6.92
CA ARG A 137 -2.44 28.34 7.95
C ARG A 137 -3.81 28.89 7.56
N GLU A 138 -3.88 30.13 7.10
CA GLU A 138 -5.15 30.75 6.71
C GLU A 138 -5.72 30.04 5.47
N PHE A 139 -4.86 29.66 4.53
CA PHE A 139 -5.26 28.89 3.35
C PHE A 139 -5.87 27.52 3.70
N VAL A 140 -5.35 26.83 4.72
CA VAL A 140 -5.95 25.58 5.21
C VAL A 140 -7.32 25.83 5.86
N ILE A 141 -7.45 26.88 6.66
CA ILE A 141 -8.73 27.26 7.29
C ILE A 141 -9.79 27.60 6.23
N ASP A 142 -9.39 28.15 5.08
CA ASP A 142 -10.28 28.43 3.94
C ASP A 142 -10.86 27.18 3.26
N GLY A 143 -10.43 25.98 3.66
CA GLY A 143 -11.12 24.75 3.33
C GLY A 143 -12.51 24.67 3.97
N ASP A 144 -12.67 25.24 5.17
CA ASP A 144 -13.96 25.33 5.86
C ASP A 144 -14.71 26.59 5.40
N THR A 145 -15.34 26.47 4.22
CA THR A 145 -16.11 27.57 3.61
C THR A 145 -17.30 27.99 4.48
N HIS A 146 -17.87 27.05 5.26
CA HIS A 146 -18.96 27.34 6.18
C HIS A 146 -18.48 28.23 7.32
N LEU A 147 -17.35 27.89 7.94
CA LEU A 147 -16.72 28.72 8.96
C LEU A 147 -16.39 30.12 8.44
N ARG A 148 -15.80 30.23 7.24
CA ARG A 148 -15.50 31.54 6.62
C ARG A 148 -16.74 32.37 6.34
N HIS A 149 -17.81 31.73 5.87
CA HIS A 149 -19.09 32.39 5.66
C HIS A 149 -19.65 32.94 6.97
N LEU A 150 -19.63 32.15 8.06
CA LEU A 150 -20.08 32.61 9.38
C LEU A 150 -19.21 33.76 9.92
N GLN A 151 -17.89 33.71 9.73
CA GLN A 151 -16.98 34.79 10.10
C GLN A 151 -17.29 36.09 9.33
N ALA A 152 -17.52 35.98 8.02
CA ALA A 152 -17.88 37.12 7.17
C ALA A 152 -19.26 37.70 7.55
N GLN A 153 -20.25 36.84 7.83
CA GLN A 153 -21.56 37.26 8.33
C GLN A 153 -21.41 38.01 9.65
N ARG A 154 -20.67 37.47 10.61
CA ARG A 154 -20.43 38.11 11.91
C ARG A 154 -19.73 39.47 11.78
N ALA A 155 -18.78 39.61 10.86
CA ALA A 155 -18.04 40.84 10.59
C ALA A 155 -18.89 41.91 9.87
N ALA A 156 -19.90 41.51 9.09
CA ALA A 156 -20.82 42.42 8.41
C ALA A 156 -21.92 42.98 9.33
N LEU A 157 -22.19 42.33 10.46
CA LEU A 157 -23.17 42.79 11.45
C LEU A 157 -22.67 44.01 12.21
N ARG A 158 -23.59 44.95 12.46
CA ARG A 158 -23.35 46.15 13.26
C ARG A 158 -23.66 45.89 14.73
N ASP A 159 -23.00 46.63 15.62
CA ASP A 159 -23.10 46.43 17.08
C ASP A 159 -24.52 46.64 17.66
N ASP A 160 -25.43 47.26 16.92
CA ASP A 160 -26.84 47.45 17.29
C ASP A 160 -27.72 46.22 17.00
N GLN A 161 -27.20 45.19 16.34
CA GLN A 161 -27.93 43.98 15.93
C GLN A 161 -27.68 42.80 16.88
N GLY A 162 -27.87 43.03 18.18
CA GLY A 162 -27.48 42.10 19.25
C GLY A 162 -28.02 40.67 19.12
N THR A 163 -29.26 40.47 18.65
CA THR A 163 -29.83 39.12 18.44
C THR A 163 -29.12 38.35 17.33
N GLN A 164 -28.87 38.99 16.19
CA GLN A 164 -28.18 38.36 15.05
C GLN A 164 -26.71 38.09 15.38
N ILE A 165 -26.08 38.96 16.17
CA ILE A 165 -24.73 38.73 16.71
C ILE A 165 -24.73 37.47 17.58
N ALA A 166 -25.68 37.32 18.50
CA ALA A 166 -25.75 36.14 19.37
C ALA A 166 -25.96 34.84 18.58
N GLU A 167 -26.81 34.86 17.54
CA GLU A 167 -27.02 33.72 16.64
C GLU A 167 -25.75 33.37 15.86
N ALA A 168 -25.07 34.36 15.28
CA ALA A 168 -23.82 34.17 14.55
C ALA A 168 -22.68 33.66 15.44
N GLU A 169 -22.54 34.18 16.66
CA GLU A 169 -21.56 33.70 17.64
C GLU A 169 -21.83 32.25 18.06
N SER A 170 -23.11 31.89 18.29
CA SER A 170 -23.48 30.51 18.59
C SER A 170 -23.13 29.56 17.45
N ALA A 171 -23.42 29.96 16.20
CA ALA A 171 -23.06 29.19 15.02
C ALA A 171 -21.53 29.05 14.85
N LEU A 172 -20.76 30.10 15.15
CA LEU A 172 -19.29 30.06 15.12
C LEU A 172 -18.71 29.10 16.17
N VAL A 173 -19.30 29.06 17.36
CA VAL A 173 -18.91 28.09 18.40
C VAL A 173 -19.20 26.67 17.95
N GLU A 174 -20.38 26.41 17.36
CA GLU A 174 -20.76 25.10 16.82
C GLU A 174 -19.85 24.65 15.66
N ALA A 175 -19.47 25.58 14.77
CA ALA A 175 -18.50 25.36 13.71
C ALA A 175 -17.03 25.21 14.21
N GLY A 176 -16.79 25.36 15.51
CA GLY A 176 -15.47 25.21 16.10
C GLY A 176 -14.48 26.31 15.70
N ALA A 177 -14.94 27.56 15.62
CA ALA A 177 -14.11 28.71 15.23
C ALA A 177 -12.87 28.89 16.13
N TRP A 178 -13.03 28.70 17.45
CA TRP A 178 -11.94 28.86 18.43
C TRP A 178 -10.83 27.82 18.27
N SER A 179 -11.17 26.60 17.85
CA SER A 179 -10.20 25.52 17.65
C SER A 179 -9.65 25.48 16.22
N ALA A 180 -10.21 26.24 15.27
CA ALA A 180 -9.87 26.15 13.85
C ALA A 180 -8.38 26.37 13.58
N ALA A 181 -7.77 27.35 14.26
CA ALA A 181 -6.34 27.61 14.22
C ALA A 181 -5.52 26.38 14.62
N SER A 182 -5.80 25.84 15.80
CA SER A 182 -5.10 24.68 16.34
C SER A 182 -5.30 23.44 15.48
N ARG A 183 -6.50 23.23 14.94
CA ARG A 183 -6.80 22.14 14.00
C ARG A 183 -5.98 22.28 12.72
N ALA A 184 -5.94 23.46 12.11
CA ALA A 184 -5.14 23.71 10.91
C ALA A 184 -3.65 23.48 11.16
N GLU A 185 -3.12 23.94 12.30
CA GLU A 185 -1.73 23.72 12.70
C GLU A 185 -1.41 22.24 12.93
N GLN A 186 -2.34 21.46 13.50
CA GLN A 186 -2.20 20.01 13.65
C GLN A 186 -2.19 19.28 12.29
N LEU A 187 -3.05 19.68 11.35
CA LEU A 187 -3.06 19.14 9.99
C LEU A 187 -1.74 19.44 9.25
N LEU A 188 -1.26 20.69 9.36
CA LEU A 188 0.01 21.11 8.79
C LEU A 188 1.18 20.35 9.41
N ALA A 189 1.25 20.25 10.74
CA ALA A 189 2.31 19.49 11.42
C ALA A 189 2.29 18.00 11.01
N GLY A 190 1.11 17.41 10.90
CA GLY A 190 0.94 16.01 10.48
C GLY A 190 1.41 15.72 9.06
N LEU A 191 1.30 16.70 8.16
CA LEU A 191 1.77 16.62 6.77
C LEU A 191 3.23 17.07 6.60
N GLY A 192 3.93 17.35 7.69
CA GLY A 192 5.37 17.64 7.71
C GLY A 192 5.76 19.12 7.69
N PHE A 193 4.81 20.06 7.84
CA PHE A 193 5.13 21.50 7.88
C PHE A 193 5.62 21.93 9.26
N LYS A 194 6.77 22.61 9.28
CA LYS A 194 7.38 23.16 10.49
C LYS A 194 6.63 24.41 10.99
N PRO A 195 6.69 24.73 12.30
CA PRO A 195 5.96 25.88 12.86
C PRO A 195 6.24 27.23 12.19
N HIS A 196 7.48 27.46 11.73
CA HIS A 196 7.84 28.70 11.04
C HIS A 196 7.31 28.78 9.60
N GLU A 197 6.89 27.66 9.02
CA GLU A 197 6.35 27.56 7.65
C GLU A 197 4.85 27.87 7.61
N TRP A 198 4.14 27.73 8.74
CA TRP A 198 2.68 27.94 8.80
C TRP A 198 2.23 29.36 8.40
N MET A 199 3.12 30.34 8.57
CA MET A 199 2.87 31.74 8.22
C MET A 199 3.52 32.16 6.89
N GLN A 200 4.20 31.25 6.20
CA GLN A 200 4.78 31.56 4.90
C GLN A 200 3.70 31.60 3.81
N PRO A 201 3.87 32.43 2.77
CA PRO A 201 2.95 32.49 1.63
C PRO A 201 2.85 31.15 0.90
N VAL A 202 1.65 30.73 0.46
CA VAL A 202 1.46 29.50 -0.35
C VAL A 202 2.35 29.51 -1.60
N ALA A 203 2.54 30.68 -2.21
CA ALA A 203 3.40 30.88 -3.37
C ALA A 203 4.89 30.51 -3.15
N SER A 204 5.42 30.55 -1.91
CA SER A 204 6.84 30.22 -1.66
C SER A 204 7.12 28.72 -1.62
N PHE A 205 6.09 27.89 -1.46
CA PHE A 205 6.22 26.44 -1.44
C PHE A 205 6.40 25.86 -2.84
N SER A 206 7.14 24.75 -2.96
CA SER A 206 7.25 24.01 -4.22
C SER A 206 5.93 23.27 -4.55
N GLY A 207 5.78 22.80 -5.78
CA GLY A 207 4.53 22.13 -6.22
C GLY A 207 4.09 20.96 -5.33
N GLY A 208 5.02 20.12 -4.88
CA GLY A 208 4.71 19.01 -3.96
C GLY A 208 4.21 19.48 -2.60
N TRP A 209 4.83 20.51 -2.03
CA TRP A 209 4.37 21.13 -0.77
C TRP A 209 3.01 21.82 -0.93
N ARG A 210 2.75 22.45 -2.08
CA ARG A 210 1.43 23.00 -2.39
C ARG A 210 0.36 21.91 -2.47
N MET A 211 0.67 20.74 -3.05
CA MET A 211 -0.26 19.60 -3.03
C MET A 211 -0.57 19.15 -1.59
N ARG A 212 0.42 19.13 -0.69
CA ARG A 212 0.17 18.85 0.73
C ARG A 212 -0.73 19.90 1.39
N LEU A 213 -0.58 21.18 1.04
CA LEU A 213 -1.50 22.23 1.49
C LEU A 213 -2.91 22.03 0.95
N ALA A 214 -3.06 21.60 -0.31
CA ALA A 214 -4.36 21.28 -0.90
C ALA A 214 -5.05 20.13 -0.15
N LEU A 215 -4.27 19.10 0.19
CA LEU A 215 -4.74 17.99 1.03
C LEU A 215 -5.15 18.49 2.42
N ALA A 216 -4.29 19.25 3.11
CA ALA A 216 -4.60 19.82 4.43
C ALA A 216 -5.90 20.62 4.41
N ARG A 217 -6.09 21.45 3.38
CA ARG A 217 -7.30 22.24 3.15
C ARG A 217 -8.54 21.36 2.96
N ALA A 218 -8.43 20.29 2.17
CA ALA A 218 -9.52 19.34 1.97
C ALA A 218 -9.87 18.59 3.27
N LEU A 219 -8.88 18.22 4.09
CA LEU A 219 -9.09 17.56 5.38
C LEU A 219 -9.67 18.50 6.45
N MET A 220 -9.44 19.82 6.33
CA MET A 220 -10.02 20.84 7.20
C MET A 220 -11.51 21.04 6.94
N ALA A 221 -11.96 20.83 5.69
CA ALA A 221 -13.34 21.02 5.28
C ALA A 221 -14.26 19.97 5.96
N PRO A 222 -15.30 20.40 6.71
CA PRO A 222 -16.23 19.46 7.30
C PRO A 222 -17.03 18.77 6.18
N SER A 223 -16.84 17.46 6.02
CA SER A 223 -17.47 16.69 4.96
C SER A 223 -18.11 15.40 5.46
N ASP A 224 -19.15 14.97 4.76
CA ASP A 224 -19.77 13.65 4.93
C ASP A 224 -19.17 12.65 3.94
N LEU A 225 -18.67 13.16 2.81
CA LEU A 225 -17.95 12.42 1.78
C LEU A 225 -16.61 13.08 1.48
N LEU A 226 -15.51 12.37 1.76
CA LEU A 226 -14.16 12.79 1.42
C LEU A 226 -13.67 12.03 0.18
N LEU A 227 -13.28 12.77 -0.86
CA LEU A 227 -12.76 12.24 -2.12
C LEU A 227 -11.25 12.55 -2.22
N LEU A 228 -10.42 11.51 -2.21
CA LEU A 228 -8.97 11.63 -2.30
C LEU A 228 -8.45 10.95 -3.57
N ASP A 229 -7.95 11.75 -4.51
CA ASP A 229 -7.38 11.25 -5.77
C ASP A 229 -5.85 11.22 -5.67
N GLU A 230 -5.28 10.03 -5.49
CA GLU A 230 -3.85 9.76 -5.29
C GLU A 230 -3.20 10.64 -4.20
N PRO A 231 -3.70 10.62 -2.95
CA PRO A 231 -3.21 11.50 -1.89
C PRO A 231 -1.80 11.15 -1.41
N THR A 232 -1.32 9.93 -1.69
CA THR A 232 0.04 9.48 -1.33
C THR A 232 1.11 10.07 -2.24
N ASN A 233 0.73 10.56 -3.43
CA ASN A 233 1.68 11.20 -4.34
C ASN A 233 2.29 12.44 -3.66
N HIS A 234 3.62 12.50 -3.63
CA HIS A 234 4.41 13.58 -3.01
C HIS A 234 4.36 13.64 -1.47
N LEU A 235 3.75 12.66 -0.81
CA LEU A 235 3.90 12.46 0.64
C LEU A 235 5.15 11.65 0.92
N ASP A 236 5.85 12.02 1.99
CA ASP A 236 6.90 11.17 2.53
C ASP A 236 6.30 10.09 3.40
N LEU A 237 7.13 9.13 3.83
CA LEU A 237 6.66 8.02 4.66
C LEU A 237 5.94 8.51 5.92
N ASP A 238 6.49 9.56 6.56
CA ASP A 238 5.97 10.17 7.78
C ASP A 238 4.56 10.73 7.58
N ALA A 239 4.38 11.58 6.56
CA ALA A 239 3.08 12.16 6.25
C ALA A 239 2.05 11.11 5.81
N MET A 240 2.48 10.05 5.10
CA MET A 240 1.61 8.93 4.74
C MET A 240 1.13 8.16 5.95
N LEU A 241 2.03 7.78 6.87
CA LEU A 241 1.68 7.08 8.10
C LEU A 241 0.74 7.90 9.00
N TRP A 242 0.96 9.22 9.04
CA TRP A 242 0.05 10.13 9.73
C TRP A 242 -1.33 10.17 9.06
N LEU A 243 -1.38 10.26 7.73
CA LEU A 243 -2.63 10.30 6.96
C LEU A 243 -3.43 9.00 7.13
N GLU A 244 -2.78 7.84 7.15
CA GLU A 244 -3.41 6.54 7.45
C GLU A 244 -4.14 6.58 8.80
N LYS A 245 -3.45 7.03 9.86
CA LYS A 245 -4.02 7.13 11.21
C LYS A 245 -5.18 8.13 11.25
N TRP A 246 -5.05 9.25 10.55
CA TRP A 246 -6.11 10.25 10.46
C TRP A 246 -7.36 9.70 9.75
N LEU A 247 -7.19 9.04 8.59
CA LEU A 247 -8.30 8.46 7.83
C LEU A 247 -8.94 7.26 8.54
N ALA A 248 -8.19 6.51 9.33
CA ALA A 248 -8.73 5.45 10.17
C ALA A 248 -9.68 6.00 11.26
N ALA A 249 -9.35 7.16 11.82
CA ALA A 249 -10.16 7.85 12.83
C ALA A 249 -11.31 8.70 12.24
N TYR A 250 -11.31 8.93 10.93
CA TYR A 250 -12.33 9.71 10.25
C TYR A 250 -13.70 9.01 10.29
N SER A 251 -14.74 9.74 10.69
CA SER A 251 -16.10 9.21 10.88
C SER A 251 -16.98 9.27 9.63
N GLY A 252 -16.64 10.13 8.66
CA GLY A 252 -17.36 10.26 7.40
C GLY A 252 -17.04 9.13 6.41
N THR A 253 -17.71 9.16 5.25
CA THR A 253 -17.42 8.25 4.14
C THR A 253 -16.17 8.73 3.40
N VAL A 254 -15.28 7.82 3.02
CA VAL A 254 -14.07 8.12 2.22
C VAL A 254 -14.11 7.30 0.94
N LEU A 255 -13.98 7.96 -0.21
CA LEU A 255 -13.56 7.30 -1.44
C LEU A 255 -12.14 7.71 -1.76
N LEU A 256 -11.30 6.71 -1.96
CA LEU A 256 -9.86 6.86 -2.13
C LEU A 256 -9.44 6.21 -3.45
N ILE A 257 -8.81 6.97 -4.33
CA ILE A 257 -8.04 6.44 -5.44
C ILE A 257 -6.58 6.45 -4.99
N SER A 258 -5.91 5.30 -5.03
CA SER A 258 -4.51 5.18 -4.69
C SER A 258 -3.88 4.04 -5.48
N HIS A 259 -2.65 4.22 -5.91
CA HIS A 259 -1.81 3.16 -6.44
C HIS A 259 -0.92 2.48 -5.38
N ASP A 260 -0.90 2.99 -4.15
CA ASP A 260 -0.23 2.36 -3.02
C ASP A 260 -1.11 1.25 -2.41
N THR A 261 -0.64 0.01 -2.53
CA THR A 261 -1.35 -1.20 -2.09
C THR A 261 -1.42 -1.32 -0.57
N GLU A 262 -0.39 -0.89 0.15
CA GLU A 262 -0.36 -0.97 1.61
C GLU A 262 -1.24 0.09 2.24
N PHE A 263 -1.22 1.31 1.68
CA PHE A 263 -2.12 2.38 2.08
C PHE A 263 -3.59 1.99 1.86
N LEU A 264 -3.89 1.37 0.70
CA LEU A 264 -5.23 0.84 0.42
C LEU A 264 -5.63 -0.25 1.41
N ASP A 265 -4.73 -1.18 1.74
CA ASP A 265 -5.03 -2.27 2.68
C ASP A 265 -5.25 -1.75 4.11
N ALA A 266 -4.49 -0.75 4.53
CA ALA A 266 -4.62 -0.13 5.86
C ALA A 266 -5.93 0.66 6.03
N VAL A 267 -6.33 1.42 4.99
CA VAL A 267 -7.45 2.37 5.08
C VAL A 267 -8.77 1.79 4.57
N ALA A 268 -8.76 1.13 3.42
CA ALA A 268 -9.98 0.68 2.74
C ALA A 268 -10.59 -0.55 3.41
N ARG A 269 -11.92 -0.61 3.40
CA ARG A 269 -12.72 -1.75 3.89
C ARG A 269 -13.57 -2.41 2.80
N ALA A 270 -13.61 -1.78 1.64
CA ALA A 270 -14.15 -2.32 0.41
C ALA A 270 -13.35 -1.76 -0.78
N ILE A 271 -13.25 -2.53 -1.86
CA ILE A 271 -12.57 -2.13 -3.08
C ILE A 271 -13.57 -2.08 -4.24
N LEU A 272 -13.61 -0.97 -4.97
CA LEU A 272 -14.30 -0.82 -6.25
C LEU A 272 -13.26 -0.96 -7.37
N HIS A 273 -13.33 -2.06 -8.10
CA HIS A 273 -12.42 -2.38 -9.18
C HIS A 273 -13.03 -1.99 -10.53
N PHE A 274 -12.30 -1.19 -11.31
CA PHE A 274 -12.61 -0.92 -12.71
C PHE A 274 -12.07 -2.05 -13.58
N ASP A 275 -12.97 -2.79 -14.23
CA ASP A 275 -12.63 -3.94 -15.07
C ASP A 275 -13.45 -3.92 -16.37
N HIS A 276 -12.78 -3.78 -17.52
CA HIS A 276 -13.40 -3.79 -18.86
C HIS A 276 -14.68 -2.95 -19.00
N GLY A 277 -14.66 -1.71 -18.48
CA GLY A 277 -15.81 -0.79 -18.56
C GLY A 277 -16.91 -1.08 -17.53
N LYS A 278 -16.68 -2.00 -16.60
CA LYS A 278 -17.58 -2.28 -15.48
C LYS A 278 -16.92 -1.91 -14.15
N LEU A 279 -17.76 -1.65 -13.16
CA LEU A 279 -17.36 -1.51 -11.76
C LEU A 279 -17.78 -2.74 -10.99
N VAL A 280 -16.83 -3.35 -10.28
CA VAL A 280 -17.12 -4.50 -9.44
C VAL A 280 -16.65 -4.24 -8.01
N ARG A 281 -17.57 -4.41 -7.08
CA ARG A 281 -17.31 -4.23 -5.64
C ARG A 281 -16.81 -5.53 -5.01
N TYR A 282 -15.79 -5.40 -4.18
CA TYR A 282 -15.20 -6.43 -3.35
C TYR A 282 -15.25 -6.00 -1.88
N ARG A 283 -15.42 -6.97 -0.98
CA ARG A 283 -15.43 -6.72 0.46
C ARG A 283 -14.05 -7.01 1.04
N GLY A 284 -13.58 -6.18 1.97
CA GLY A 284 -12.28 -6.34 2.60
C GLY A 284 -11.25 -5.33 2.11
N GLY A 285 -10.00 -5.53 2.56
CA GLY A 285 -8.84 -4.73 2.16
C GLY A 285 -8.39 -5.02 0.73
N TYR A 286 -7.20 -4.55 0.38
CA TYR A 286 -6.60 -4.77 -0.94
C TYR A 286 -6.20 -6.25 -1.12
N GLN A 287 -5.65 -6.88 -0.10
CA GLN A 287 -5.24 -8.30 -0.16
C GLN A 287 -6.44 -9.24 -0.33
N ASP A 288 -7.56 -8.94 0.35
CA ASP A 288 -8.82 -9.67 0.19
C ASP A 288 -9.35 -9.57 -1.25
N PHE A 289 -9.22 -8.38 -1.85
CA PHE A 289 -9.58 -8.14 -3.24
C PHE A 289 -8.75 -9.00 -4.20
N LEU A 290 -7.42 -9.07 -4.04
CA LEU A 290 -6.56 -9.90 -4.89
C LEU A 290 -6.96 -11.38 -4.82
N THR A 291 -7.18 -11.89 -3.62
CA THR A 291 -7.59 -13.28 -3.41
C THR A 291 -8.96 -13.57 -4.06
N GLN A 292 -9.93 -12.69 -3.87
CA GLN A 292 -11.27 -12.82 -4.49
C GLN A 292 -11.22 -12.67 -6.01
N ARG A 293 -10.36 -11.79 -6.55
CA ARG A 293 -10.15 -11.61 -7.99
C ARG A 293 -9.53 -12.86 -8.60
N ALA A 294 -8.49 -13.41 -7.99
CA ALA A 294 -7.85 -14.64 -8.44
C ALA A 294 -8.82 -15.83 -8.48
N GLU A 295 -9.64 -15.99 -7.43
CA GLU A 295 -10.66 -17.04 -7.41
C GLU A 295 -11.74 -16.83 -8.47
N ARG A 296 -12.22 -15.59 -8.67
CA ARG A 296 -13.19 -15.27 -9.73
C ARG A 296 -12.61 -15.54 -11.12
N LEU A 297 -11.35 -15.15 -11.36
CA LEU A 297 -10.68 -15.39 -12.63
C LEU A 297 -10.52 -16.90 -12.88
N ARG A 298 -10.12 -17.66 -11.86
CA ARG A 298 -10.01 -19.12 -11.92
C ARG A 298 -11.35 -19.77 -12.26
N GLN A 299 -12.43 -19.37 -11.60
CA GLN A 299 -13.78 -19.88 -11.87
C GLN A 299 -14.24 -19.55 -13.30
N THR A 300 -13.94 -18.34 -13.76
CA THR A 300 -14.27 -17.88 -15.12
C THR A 300 -13.48 -18.68 -16.17
N ASN A 301 -12.18 -18.90 -15.96
CA ASN A 301 -11.34 -19.71 -16.84
C ASN A 301 -11.82 -21.16 -16.90
N LEU A 302 -12.16 -21.77 -15.76
CA LEU A 302 -12.71 -23.13 -15.72
C LEU A 302 -14.07 -23.24 -16.44
N ALA A 303 -14.94 -22.24 -16.29
CA ALA A 303 -16.20 -22.17 -17.02
C ALA A 303 -15.98 -22.01 -18.53
N HIS A 304 -15.02 -21.17 -18.91
CA HIS A 304 -14.62 -20.95 -20.29
C HIS A 304 -14.04 -22.21 -20.93
N GLU A 305 -13.13 -22.92 -20.26
CA GLU A 305 -12.60 -24.20 -20.75
C GLU A 305 -13.69 -25.27 -20.93
N ARG A 306 -14.71 -25.28 -20.07
CA ARG A 306 -15.87 -26.17 -20.22
C ARG A 306 -16.68 -25.78 -21.46
N GLN A 307 -16.96 -24.49 -21.65
CA GLN A 307 -17.66 -23.98 -22.83
C GLN A 307 -16.88 -24.24 -24.12
N ALA A 308 -15.57 -23.98 -24.14
CA ALA A 308 -14.70 -24.21 -25.29
C ALA A 308 -14.66 -25.70 -25.67
N ARG A 309 -14.60 -26.62 -24.69
CA ARG A 309 -14.70 -28.07 -24.93
C ARG A 309 -16.06 -28.45 -25.50
N GLU A 310 -17.15 -27.88 -25.00
CA GLU A 310 -18.49 -28.14 -25.50
C GLU A 310 -18.68 -27.61 -26.93
N ALA A 311 -18.19 -26.39 -27.20
CA ALA A 311 -18.15 -25.78 -28.53
C ALA A 311 -17.35 -26.63 -29.52
N ALA A 312 -16.13 -27.07 -29.14
CA ALA A 312 -15.33 -27.97 -29.96
C ALA A 312 -16.02 -29.31 -30.22
N ARG A 313 -16.76 -29.85 -29.24
CA ARG A 313 -17.55 -31.07 -29.42
C ARG A 313 -18.71 -30.88 -30.40
N LEU A 314 -19.42 -29.75 -30.29
CA LEU A 314 -20.51 -29.39 -31.20
C LEU A 314 -19.98 -29.16 -32.63
N GLN A 315 -18.85 -28.45 -32.76
CA GLN A 315 -18.17 -28.20 -34.03
C GLN A 315 -17.73 -29.50 -34.70
N GLY A 316 -17.02 -30.37 -33.98
CA GLY A 316 -16.62 -31.68 -34.51
C GLY A 316 -17.79 -32.61 -34.85
N PHE A 317 -18.99 -32.39 -34.29
CA PHE A 317 -20.22 -33.08 -34.73
C PHE A 317 -20.79 -32.43 -36.01
N ILE A 318 -20.83 -31.10 -36.09
CA ILE A 318 -21.26 -30.37 -37.29
C ILE A 318 -20.41 -30.80 -38.49
N ASP A 319 -19.08 -30.80 -38.34
CA ASP A 319 -18.14 -31.13 -39.42
C ASP A 319 -18.31 -32.58 -39.92
N ARG A 320 -18.57 -33.53 -39.01
CA ARG A 320 -18.79 -34.95 -39.36
C ARG A 320 -20.13 -35.23 -40.05
N PHE A 321 -21.16 -34.43 -39.78
CA PHE A 321 -22.53 -34.72 -40.24
C PHE A 321 -23.08 -33.70 -41.26
N LYS A 322 -22.27 -32.71 -41.67
CA LYS A 322 -22.62 -31.68 -42.67
C LYS A 322 -23.05 -32.26 -44.03
N ALA A 323 -22.55 -33.45 -44.39
CA ALA A 323 -22.75 -34.08 -45.70
C ALA A 323 -23.88 -35.15 -45.76
N LYS A 324 -24.53 -35.51 -44.64
CA LYS A 324 -25.59 -36.56 -44.61
C LYS A 324 -26.99 -35.94 -44.53
N ALA A 325 -27.78 -36.12 -45.59
CA ALA A 325 -29.14 -35.57 -45.73
C ALA A 325 -30.12 -35.99 -44.61
N SER A 326 -29.96 -37.17 -44.01
CA SER A 326 -30.86 -37.67 -42.96
C SER A 326 -30.72 -36.98 -41.59
N LYS A 327 -29.64 -36.20 -41.35
CA LYS A 327 -29.37 -35.53 -40.06
C LYS A 327 -29.29 -34.01 -40.12
N ALA A 328 -29.67 -33.40 -41.25
CA ALA A 328 -29.56 -31.96 -41.50
C ALA A 328 -30.31 -31.08 -40.48
N LYS A 329 -31.52 -31.48 -40.03
CA LYS A 329 -32.29 -30.74 -39.00
C LYS A 329 -31.58 -30.68 -37.63
N GLN A 330 -30.88 -31.74 -37.22
CA GLN A 330 -30.12 -31.75 -35.96
C GLN A 330 -28.84 -30.91 -36.05
N ALA A 331 -28.18 -30.89 -37.20
CA ALA A 331 -27.01 -30.06 -37.44
C ALA A 331 -27.36 -28.56 -37.40
N GLN A 332 -28.45 -28.14 -38.05
CA GLN A 332 -28.91 -26.73 -38.02
C GLN A 332 -29.26 -26.21 -36.62
N SER A 333 -29.89 -27.04 -35.78
CA SER A 333 -30.19 -26.67 -34.38
C SER A 333 -28.92 -26.43 -33.56
N ARG A 334 -27.89 -27.26 -33.76
CA ARG A 334 -26.59 -27.13 -33.07
C ARG A 334 -25.72 -26.01 -33.62
N VAL A 335 -25.84 -25.67 -34.91
CA VAL A 335 -25.22 -24.46 -35.48
C VAL A 335 -25.78 -23.21 -34.82
N LYS A 336 -27.10 -23.14 -34.58
CA LYS A 336 -27.70 -22.04 -33.82
C LYS A 336 -27.27 -22.01 -32.35
N ALA A 337 -27.08 -23.18 -31.73
CA ALA A 337 -26.57 -23.28 -30.36
C ALA A 337 -25.11 -22.81 -30.26
N LEU A 338 -24.25 -23.23 -31.20
CA LEU A 338 -22.86 -22.79 -31.28
C LEU A 338 -22.76 -21.27 -31.52
N ALA A 339 -23.54 -20.72 -32.45
CA ALA A 339 -23.57 -19.28 -32.73
C ALA A 339 -24.02 -18.42 -31.52
N ARG A 340 -24.90 -18.96 -30.65
CA ARG A 340 -25.26 -18.30 -29.38
C ARG A 340 -24.15 -18.38 -28.34
N MET A 341 -23.37 -19.47 -28.31
CA MET A 341 -22.25 -19.65 -27.40
C MET A 341 -21.05 -18.78 -27.80
N GLU A 342 -20.75 -18.66 -29.10
CA GLU A 342 -19.69 -17.81 -29.65
C GLU A 342 -19.98 -16.31 -29.45
N ALA A 343 -21.24 -15.88 -29.47
CA ALA A 343 -21.62 -14.48 -29.25
C ALA A 343 -21.41 -13.97 -27.81
N LEU A 344 -21.10 -14.87 -26.86
CA LEU A 344 -20.87 -14.57 -25.45
C LEU A 344 -19.39 -14.70 -25.04
N ALA A 345 -18.46 -14.79 -26.00
CA ALA A 345 -17.03 -14.89 -25.71
C ALA A 345 -16.55 -13.68 -24.88
N PRO A 346 -16.04 -13.88 -23.65
CA PRO A 346 -15.41 -12.80 -22.91
C PRO A 346 -14.13 -12.37 -23.58
N LEU A 347 -13.82 -11.08 -23.44
CA LEU A 347 -12.57 -10.44 -23.85
C LEU A 347 -11.37 -11.26 -23.37
N HIS A 348 -10.40 -11.45 -24.27
CA HIS A 348 -9.13 -12.11 -23.99
C HIS A 348 -8.51 -11.53 -22.71
N ALA A 349 -8.01 -12.42 -21.85
CA ALA A 349 -7.08 -12.01 -20.80
C ALA A 349 -5.88 -11.35 -21.49
N GLU A 350 -5.72 -10.04 -21.31
CA GLU A 350 -4.51 -9.35 -21.74
C GLU A 350 -3.32 -10.05 -21.10
N ALA A 351 -2.27 -10.32 -21.88
CA ALA A 351 -1.02 -10.82 -21.35
C ALA A 351 -0.52 -9.81 -20.31
N GLY A 352 -0.25 -10.27 -19.09
CA GLY A 352 0.32 -9.44 -18.05
C GLY A 352 1.67 -8.85 -18.46
N ILE A 353 2.06 -7.78 -17.80
CA ILE A 353 3.38 -7.17 -17.96
C ILE A 353 4.40 -8.09 -17.25
N ASP A 354 5.42 -8.57 -17.98
CA ASP A 354 6.51 -9.41 -17.47
C ASP A 354 7.84 -8.67 -17.73
N ILE A 355 8.22 -7.79 -16.81
CA ILE A 355 9.42 -6.98 -16.92
C ILE A 355 10.63 -7.87 -16.63
N ARG A 356 11.63 -7.85 -17.52
CA ARG A 356 12.90 -8.54 -17.32
C ARG A 356 14.06 -7.57 -17.40
N ILE A 357 14.88 -7.57 -16.36
CA ILE A 357 16.05 -6.69 -16.23
C ILE A 357 17.30 -7.51 -16.57
N PRO A 358 17.95 -7.27 -17.72
CA PRO A 358 19.24 -7.84 -18.07
C PRO A 358 20.29 -7.75 -16.93
N SER A 359 21.00 -8.86 -16.71
CA SER A 359 22.14 -8.88 -15.79
C SER A 359 23.33 -8.09 -16.35
N PRO A 360 24.10 -7.39 -15.50
CA PRO A 360 25.32 -6.70 -15.89
C PRO A 360 26.41 -7.69 -16.31
N ASP A 361 27.26 -7.28 -17.27
CA ASP A 361 28.35 -8.13 -17.77
C ASP A 361 29.54 -8.22 -16.78
N HIS A 362 29.77 -7.16 -15.99
CA HIS A 362 30.85 -7.06 -14.99
C HIS A 362 30.43 -6.29 -13.73
N MET A 363 30.90 -6.76 -12.56
CA MET A 363 30.63 -6.17 -11.24
C MET A 363 31.95 -5.98 -10.45
N PRO A 364 32.60 -4.81 -10.51
CA PRO A 364 33.75 -4.52 -9.65
C PRO A 364 33.29 -4.28 -8.20
N ASP A 365 34.12 -4.66 -7.22
CA ASP A 365 33.88 -4.44 -5.79
C ASP A 365 35.06 -3.70 -5.14
N PRO A 366 34.87 -2.54 -4.51
CA PRO A 366 33.62 -1.76 -4.40
C PRO A 366 33.22 -1.12 -5.74
N LEU A 367 31.95 -0.73 -5.89
CA LEU A 367 31.49 0.02 -7.08
C LEU A 367 31.79 1.51 -6.94
N LEU A 368 31.47 2.06 -5.77
CA LEU A 368 31.56 3.48 -5.47
C LEU A 368 31.90 3.68 -3.98
N ALA A 369 32.87 4.52 -3.68
CA ALA A 369 33.20 4.94 -2.32
C ALA A 369 33.14 6.47 -2.21
N LEU A 370 32.54 6.96 -1.13
CA LEU A 370 32.43 8.37 -0.78
C LEU A 370 33.21 8.58 0.53
N GLU A 371 34.11 9.56 0.55
CA GLU A 371 34.90 9.89 1.73
C GLU A 371 34.72 11.38 2.07
N HIS A 372 34.19 11.64 3.28
CA HIS A 372 33.97 13.00 3.81
C HIS A 372 33.22 13.93 2.84
N LEU A 373 32.29 13.37 2.07
CA LEU A 373 31.66 14.04 0.95
C LEU A 373 30.64 15.09 1.43
N SER A 374 30.74 16.30 0.89
CA SER A 374 29.76 17.36 1.06
C SER A 374 29.20 17.76 -0.30
N ALA A 375 27.88 17.82 -0.37
CA ALA A 375 27.15 18.09 -1.60
C ALA A 375 25.99 19.06 -1.34
N GLY A 376 25.72 19.91 -2.33
CA GLY A 376 24.72 20.95 -2.19
C GLY A 376 24.56 21.78 -3.46
N TYR A 377 23.68 22.75 -3.40
CA TYR A 377 23.41 23.63 -4.53
C TYR A 377 24.20 24.93 -4.40
N THR A 378 24.37 25.63 -5.51
CA THR A 378 24.92 26.98 -5.51
C THR A 378 23.75 27.94 -5.51
N ASP A 379 23.73 28.90 -4.58
CA ASP A 379 22.68 29.92 -4.54
C ASP A 379 22.83 30.93 -5.71
N ALA A 380 21.84 31.81 -5.86
CA ALA A 380 21.85 32.85 -6.88
C ALA A 380 23.02 33.86 -6.72
N ALA A 381 23.67 33.88 -5.56
CA ALA A 381 24.83 34.72 -5.26
C ALA A 381 26.18 33.99 -5.47
N GLY A 382 26.15 32.73 -5.95
CA GLY A 382 27.35 31.93 -6.21
C GLY A 382 27.93 31.24 -4.96
N GLN A 383 27.23 31.24 -3.83
CA GLN A 383 27.66 30.56 -2.60
C GLN A 383 27.18 29.10 -2.58
N ALA A 384 28.08 28.20 -2.20
CA ALA A 384 27.75 26.81 -1.96
C ALA A 384 26.89 26.67 -0.70
N VAL A 385 25.66 26.18 -0.86
CA VAL A 385 24.76 25.81 0.24
C VAL A 385 24.85 24.29 0.43
N PRO A 386 25.65 23.79 1.40
CA PRO A 386 25.81 22.36 1.62
C PRO A 386 24.53 21.78 2.23
N ILE A 387 23.88 20.90 1.47
CA ILE A 387 22.70 20.14 1.92
C ILE A 387 23.14 18.89 2.67
N LEU A 388 24.16 18.21 2.16
CA LEU A 388 24.79 17.04 2.76
C LEU A 388 26.22 17.39 3.19
N ARG A 389 26.62 16.91 4.36
CA ARG A 389 27.90 17.21 5.01
C ARG A 389 28.52 15.93 5.54
N ASP A 390 29.82 15.79 5.30
CA ASP A 390 30.65 14.73 5.88
C ASP A 390 30.11 13.30 5.67
N VAL A 391 29.69 13.00 4.44
CA VAL A 391 29.13 11.69 4.07
C VAL A 391 30.24 10.70 3.76
N THR A 392 30.32 9.62 4.53
CA THR A 392 31.26 8.52 4.30
C THR A 392 30.50 7.22 4.14
N LEU A 393 30.41 6.71 2.91
CA LEU A 393 29.61 5.53 2.55
C LEU A 393 30.27 4.77 1.40
N MET A 394 29.96 3.48 1.30
CA MET A 394 30.49 2.62 0.24
C MET A 394 29.38 1.73 -0.33
N VAL A 395 29.24 1.75 -1.66
CA VAL A 395 28.35 0.85 -2.40
C VAL A 395 29.18 -0.34 -2.87
N ARG A 396 28.86 -1.53 -2.38
CA ARG A 396 29.51 -2.79 -2.78
C ARG A 396 28.79 -3.43 -3.97
N ALA A 397 29.43 -4.42 -4.57
CA ALA A 397 28.78 -5.25 -5.58
C ALA A 397 27.62 -6.07 -4.96
N GLY A 398 26.45 -6.06 -5.61
CA GLY A 398 25.23 -6.71 -5.14
C GLY A 398 24.47 -5.98 -4.02
N SER A 399 24.92 -4.79 -3.59
CA SER A 399 24.21 -4.01 -2.57
C SER A 399 22.83 -3.57 -3.05
N ARG A 400 21.82 -3.78 -2.22
CA ARG A 400 20.42 -3.37 -2.44
C ARG A 400 20.02 -2.40 -1.34
N ILE A 401 20.09 -1.11 -1.64
CA ILE A 401 20.02 -0.05 -0.65
C ILE A 401 18.77 0.81 -0.86
N GLY A 402 17.96 0.96 0.18
CA GLY A 402 16.81 1.86 0.21
C GLY A 402 17.21 3.16 0.89
N VAL A 403 16.94 4.30 0.28
CA VAL A 403 17.25 5.60 0.87
C VAL A 403 15.99 6.22 1.45
N LEU A 404 15.98 6.36 2.78
CA LEU A 404 14.89 6.88 3.58
C LEU A 404 15.20 8.31 4.07
N GLY A 405 14.14 9.06 4.36
CA GLY A 405 14.24 10.40 4.89
C GLY A 405 13.09 11.30 4.46
N ALA A 406 12.85 12.35 5.23
CA ALA A 406 11.81 13.35 4.95
C ALA A 406 12.04 14.04 3.59
N ASN A 407 10.98 14.57 3.00
CA ASN A 407 11.12 15.32 1.75
C ASN A 407 11.89 16.62 1.97
N GLY A 408 12.86 16.86 1.08
CA GLY A 408 13.82 17.96 1.23
C GLY A 408 15.01 17.65 2.15
N ALA A 409 15.12 16.45 2.73
CA ALA A 409 16.29 16.08 3.55
C ALA A 409 17.61 15.95 2.75
N GLY A 410 17.52 15.81 1.42
CA GLY A 410 18.68 15.70 0.54
C GLY A 410 18.82 14.38 -0.24
N LYS A 411 17.80 13.51 -0.25
CA LYS A 411 17.79 12.22 -0.98
C LYS A 411 18.18 12.36 -2.46
N SER A 412 17.49 13.24 -3.20
CA SER A 412 17.81 13.49 -4.61
C SER A 412 19.17 14.17 -4.78
N THR A 413 19.62 14.99 -3.81
CA THR A 413 20.98 15.57 -3.83
C THR A 413 22.04 14.47 -3.72
N LEU A 414 21.83 13.48 -2.84
CA LEU A 414 22.69 12.31 -2.72
C LEU A 414 22.76 11.60 -4.07
N ILE A 415 21.61 11.19 -4.63
CA ILE A 415 21.55 10.45 -5.90
C ILE A 415 22.23 11.21 -7.04
N LYS A 416 21.92 12.50 -7.23
CA LYS A 416 22.54 13.33 -8.28
C LYS A 416 24.05 13.43 -8.14
N THR A 417 24.55 13.42 -6.91
CA THR A 417 25.99 13.41 -6.65
C THR A 417 26.60 12.04 -7.00
N LEU A 418 25.90 10.94 -6.72
CA LEU A 418 26.36 9.59 -7.12
C LEU A 418 26.37 9.43 -8.65
N ALA A 419 25.37 9.99 -9.32
CA ALA A 419 25.19 9.98 -10.78
C ALA A 419 26.10 10.97 -11.55
N GLU A 420 26.93 11.77 -10.86
CA GLU A 420 27.79 12.82 -11.45
C GLU A 420 27.04 14.01 -12.07
N GLU A 421 25.73 14.17 -11.81
CA GLU A 421 24.98 15.35 -12.26
C GLU A 421 25.26 16.58 -11.39
N LEU A 422 25.61 16.37 -10.12
CA LEU A 422 25.93 17.43 -9.17
C LEU A 422 27.40 17.32 -8.73
N PRO A 423 28.22 18.39 -8.89
CA PRO A 423 29.61 18.36 -8.48
C PRO A 423 29.74 18.28 -6.95
N VAL A 424 30.76 17.55 -6.50
CA VAL A 424 31.12 17.45 -5.09
C VAL A 424 31.70 18.80 -4.63
N GLN A 425 31.22 19.34 -3.51
CA GLN A 425 31.71 20.60 -2.95
C GLN A 425 32.95 20.40 -2.07
N ALA A 426 33.00 19.30 -1.32
CA ALA A 426 34.16 18.88 -0.53
C ALA A 426 34.18 17.35 -0.37
N GLY A 427 35.35 16.78 -0.06
CA GLY A 427 35.54 15.32 0.03
C GLY A 427 35.86 14.68 -1.31
N GLU A 428 35.82 13.34 -1.36
CA GLU A 428 36.19 12.56 -2.55
C GLU A 428 35.12 11.52 -2.90
N ARG A 429 34.84 11.41 -4.21
CA ARG A 429 34.01 10.34 -4.80
C ARG A 429 34.91 9.46 -5.65
N ARG A 430 35.15 8.22 -5.22
CA ARG A 430 35.97 7.22 -5.92
C ARG A 430 35.07 6.19 -6.60
N ALA A 431 35.02 6.24 -7.93
CA ALA A 431 34.33 5.25 -8.76
C ALA A 431 35.32 4.19 -9.27
N SER A 432 34.92 2.92 -9.25
CA SER A 432 35.74 1.82 -9.77
C SER A 432 35.77 1.81 -11.29
N ARG A 433 36.89 1.31 -11.85
CA ARG A 433 37.03 1.13 -13.31
C ARG A 433 36.00 0.10 -13.78
N GLY A 434 35.11 0.51 -14.68
CA GLY A 434 34.01 -0.32 -15.17
C GLY A 434 32.65 -0.05 -14.49
N LEU A 435 32.54 0.97 -13.63
CA LEU A 435 31.24 1.45 -13.14
C LEU A 435 30.37 1.94 -14.30
N ALA A 436 29.17 1.38 -14.42
CA ALA A 436 28.14 1.75 -15.40
C ALA A 436 26.84 2.04 -14.63
N ILE A 437 26.51 3.33 -14.52
CA ILE A 437 25.36 3.79 -13.75
C ILE A 437 24.15 3.92 -14.67
N GLY A 438 23.06 3.26 -14.30
CA GLY A 438 21.73 3.50 -14.87
C GLY A 438 20.94 4.39 -13.93
N TYR A 439 20.80 5.68 -14.25
CA TYR A 439 20.05 6.63 -13.44
C TYR A 439 18.65 6.84 -14.00
N PHE A 440 17.62 6.48 -13.21
CA PHE A 440 16.21 6.78 -13.45
C PHE A 440 15.76 7.94 -12.58
N HIS A 441 15.31 9.03 -13.19
CA HIS A 441 14.80 10.21 -12.49
C HIS A 441 13.55 10.80 -13.13
N GLN A 442 12.81 11.59 -12.36
CA GLN A 442 11.51 12.13 -12.76
C GLN A 442 11.55 12.99 -14.04
N HIS A 443 12.64 13.74 -14.29
CA HIS A 443 12.81 14.56 -15.51
C HIS A 443 13.24 13.77 -16.75
N GLN A 444 13.51 12.47 -16.65
CA GLN A 444 13.97 11.67 -17.79
C GLN A 444 12.84 11.41 -18.82
N LEU A 445 11.58 11.57 -18.40
CA LEU A 445 10.44 11.58 -19.31
C LEU A 445 10.57 12.69 -20.36
N ASP A 446 11.20 13.81 -20.00
CA ASP A 446 11.41 14.96 -20.88
C ASP A 446 12.56 14.70 -21.89
N MET A 447 13.41 13.71 -21.63
CA MET A 447 14.46 13.28 -22.58
C MET A 447 13.93 12.34 -23.66
N LEU A 448 12.70 11.83 -23.52
CA LEU A 448 12.09 11.01 -24.55
C LEU A 448 11.68 11.87 -25.74
N ASP A 449 12.26 11.56 -26.89
CA ASP A 449 11.82 12.04 -28.20
C ASP A 449 10.36 11.61 -28.46
N LEU A 450 9.46 12.59 -28.35
CA LEU A 450 8.01 12.42 -28.45
C LEU A 450 7.55 12.09 -29.88
N ASP A 451 8.37 12.45 -30.87
CA ASP A 451 8.09 12.23 -32.30
C ASP A 451 8.66 10.88 -32.80
N ALA A 452 9.36 10.15 -31.93
CA ALA A 452 9.85 8.82 -32.22
C ALA A 452 8.93 7.73 -31.64
N THR A 453 9.12 6.49 -32.12
CA THR A 453 8.44 5.30 -31.59
C THR A 453 9.30 4.64 -30.51
N PRO A 454 8.71 3.88 -29.56
CA PRO A 454 9.48 3.08 -28.59
C PRO A 454 10.54 2.18 -29.25
N LEU A 455 10.20 1.58 -30.38
CA LEU A 455 11.12 0.75 -31.16
C LEU A 455 12.27 1.57 -31.76
N ALA A 456 11.99 2.78 -32.27
CA ALA A 456 13.02 3.66 -32.81
C ALA A 456 14.01 4.15 -31.72
N HIS A 457 13.53 4.35 -30.49
CA HIS A 457 14.39 4.66 -29.34
C HIS A 457 15.39 3.54 -29.05
N LEU A 458 14.92 2.30 -28.94
CA LEU A 458 15.81 1.15 -28.74
C LEU A 458 16.72 0.88 -29.94
N ALA A 459 16.22 1.03 -31.17
CA ALA A 459 17.02 0.85 -32.37
C ALA A 459 18.17 1.86 -32.46
N ARG A 460 17.99 3.09 -31.94
CA ARG A 460 19.09 4.07 -31.81
C ARG A 460 20.14 3.66 -30.77
N LEU A 461 19.71 3.06 -29.66
CA LEU A 461 20.60 2.56 -28.60
C LEU A 461 21.34 1.28 -28.99
N ALA A 462 20.70 0.41 -29.77
CA ALA A 462 21.23 -0.89 -30.18
C ALA A 462 21.03 -1.13 -31.69
N PRO A 463 21.78 -0.42 -32.55
CA PRO A 463 21.64 -0.53 -34.01
C PRO A 463 22.03 -1.90 -34.56
N ASP A 464 22.85 -2.65 -33.82
CA ASP A 464 23.34 -3.98 -34.22
C ASP A 464 22.38 -5.12 -33.82
N THR A 465 21.32 -4.83 -33.06
CA THR A 465 20.35 -5.84 -32.60
C THR A 465 19.20 -5.99 -33.59
N ARG A 466 18.70 -7.22 -33.75
CA ARG A 466 17.57 -7.49 -34.65
C ARG A 466 16.30 -6.83 -34.10
N GLU A 467 15.54 -6.21 -35.00
CA GLU A 467 14.30 -5.53 -34.65
C GLU A 467 13.28 -6.43 -33.93
N GLN A 468 13.18 -7.72 -34.30
CA GLN A 468 12.29 -8.66 -33.62
C GLN A 468 12.68 -8.89 -32.15
N GLU A 469 13.97 -8.88 -31.83
CA GLU A 469 14.46 -9.03 -30.46
C GLU A 469 14.10 -7.78 -29.64
N LEU A 470 14.24 -6.58 -30.23
CA LEU A 470 13.81 -5.32 -29.61
C LEU A 470 12.30 -5.28 -29.36
N ARG A 471 11.48 -5.76 -30.31
CA ARG A 471 10.03 -5.87 -30.13
C ARG A 471 9.66 -6.86 -29.03
N ASN A 472 10.35 -8.00 -28.95
CA ASN A 472 10.11 -8.99 -27.90
C ASN A 472 10.45 -8.40 -26.52
N TYR A 473 11.56 -7.67 -26.42
CA TYR A 473 11.95 -6.97 -25.19
C TYR A 473 10.94 -5.90 -24.77
N LEU A 474 10.52 -5.03 -25.70
CA LEU A 474 9.47 -4.03 -25.48
C LEU A 474 8.14 -4.67 -25.08
N GLY A 475 7.82 -5.84 -25.63
CA GLY A 475 6.66 -6.63 -25.25
C GLY A 475 6.62 -6.98 -23.76
N GLY A 476 7.76 -7.30 -23.15
CA GLY A 476 7.88 -7.57 -21.70
C GLY A 476 7.53 -6.35 -20.85
N PHE A 477 7.89 -5.15 -21.32
CA PHE A 477 7.51 -3.88 -20.69
C PHE A 477 6.07 -3.46 -21.04
N GLY A 478 5.30 -4.30 -21.73
CA GLY A 478 3.90 -4.06 -22.10
C GLY A 478 3.70 -3.20 -23.36
N PHE A 479 4.72 -3.06 -24.20
CA PHE A 479 4.61 -2.45 -25.54
C PHE A 479 4.53 -3.54 -26.61
N SER A 480 3.35 -4.13 -26.78
CA SER A 480 3.10 -5.17 -27.78
C SER A 480 2.36 -4.62 -29.01
N GLY A 481 2.57 -5.26 -30.16
CA GLY A 481 1.88 -4.90 -31.42
C GLY A 481 2.08 -3.43 -31.82
N ASP A 482 0.98 -2.73 -32.06
CA ASP A 482 0.97 -1.34 -32.53
C ASP A 482 1.57 -0.36 -31.50
N ALA A 483 1.58 -0.71 -30.21
CA ALA A 483 2.13 0.15 -29.16
C ALA A 483 3.65 0.34 -29.28
N ALA A 484 4.37 -0.65 -29.80
CA ALA A 484 5.82 -0.54 -30.07
C ALA A 484 6.14 0.38 -31.25
N THR A 485 5.19 0.56 -32.18
CA THR A 485 5.33 1.36 -33.41
C THR A 485 4.55 2.67 -33.37
N GLY A 486 3.78 2.92 -32.32
CA GLY A 486 3.10 4.20 -32.08
C GLY A 486 4.07 5.29 -31.61
N LEU A 487 3.69 6.55 -31.78
CA LEU A 487 4.47 7.69 -31.31
C LEU A 487 4.47 7.79 -29.79
N VAL A 488 5.55 8.31 -29.21
CA VAL A 488 5.69 8.48 -27.75
C VAL A 488 4.89 9.67 -27.22
N GLY A 489 4.69 10.72 -28.01
CA GLY A 489 3.90 11.91 -27.65
C GLY A 489 2.61 11.64 -26.87
N PRO A 490 1.65 10.86 -27.43
CA PRO A 490 0.35 10.59 -26.81
C PRO A 490 0.38 9.60 -25.64
N MET A 491 1.52 8.97 -25.34
CA MET A 491 1.63 8.01 -24.24
C MET A 491 1.35 8.68 -22.89
N SER A 492 0.73 7.93 -21.98
CA SER A 492 0.54 8.32 -20.59
C SER A 492 1.88 8.44 -19.85
N GLY A 493 1.92 9.17 -18.73
CA GLY A 493 3.13 9.31 -17.91
C GLY A 493 3.72 7.96 -17.47
N GLY A 494 2.87 7.00 -17.07
CA GLY A 494 3.31 5.66 -16.68
C GLY A 494 3.85 4.82 -17.85
N GLU A 495 3.29 4.98 -19.06
CA GLU A 495 3.86 4.39 -20.27
C GLU A 495 5.21 5.00 -20.62
N LYS A 496 5.35 6.32 -20.53
CA LYS A 496 6.65 6.99 -20.74
C LYS A 496 7.69 6.55 -19.70
N ALA A 497 7.30 6.39 -18.43
CA ALA A 497 8.17 5.89 -17.37
C ALA A 497 8.66 4.46 -17.63
N ARG A 498 7.75 3.56 -18.05
CA ARG A 498 8.12 2.19 -18.45
C ARG A 498 9.11 2.19 -19.62
N LEU A 499 8.88 3.03 -20.62
CA LEU A 499 9.80 3.14 -21.75
C LEU A 499 11.17 3.64 -21.29
N ALA A 500 11.23 4.73 -20.52
CA ALA A 500 12.48 5.27 -20.00
C ALA A 500 13.27 4.22 -19.20
N LEU A 501 12.59 3.48 -18.32
CA LEU A 501 13.21 2.38 -17.57
C LEU A 501 13.75 1.28 -18.51
N ALA A 502 12.99 0.89 -19.53
CA ALA A 502 13.44 -0.09 -20.52
C ALA A 502 14.72 0.36 -21.25
N LEU A 503 14.83 1.65 -21.60
CA LEU A 503 16.02 2.20 -22.26
C LEU A 503 17.27 2.21 -21.35
N ILE A 504 17.09 2.49 -20.05
CA ILE A 504 18.19 2.52 -19.07
C ILE A 504 18.70 1.10 -18.83
N VAL A 505 17.77 0.19 -18.55
CA VAL A 505 18.11 -1.18 -18.17
C VAL A 505 18.71 -1.96 -19.35
N TRP A 506 18.32 -1.65 -20.59
CA TRP A 506 18.89 -2.26 -21.78
C TRP A 506 20.41 -2.09 -21.89
N GLN A 507 20.96 -1.01 -21.32
CA GLN A 507 22.41 -0.74 -21.29
C GLN A 507 23.18 -1.62 -20.28
N LYS A 508 22.49 -2.51 -19.56
CA LYS A 508 23.05 -3.42 -18.55
C LYS A 508 23.92 -2.71 -17.48
N PRO A 509 23.38 -1.69 -16.80
CA PRO A 509 24.12 -1.00 -15.74
C PRO A 509 24.44 -1.97 -14.59
N ASN A 510 25.60 -1.76 -13.94
CA ASN A 510 25.96 -2.50 -12.73
C ASN A 510 25.54 -1.79 -11.43
N LEU A 511 25.21 -0.50 -11.52
CA LEU A 511 24.58 0.26 -10.46
C LEU A 511 23.31 0.94 -11.00
N LEU A 512 22.14 0.54 -10.52
CA LEU A 512 20.88 1.22 -10.78
C LEU A 512 20.60 2.25 -9.68
N LEU A 513 20.42 3.51 -10.07
CA LEU A 513 19.96 4.59 -9.20
C LEU A 513 18.53 4.93 -9.59
N LEU A 514 17.57 4.68 -8.71
CA LEU A 514 16.15 4.86 -8.99
C LEU A 514 15.56 5.91 -8.04
N ASP A 515 15.16 7.06 -8.58
CA ASP A 515 14.48 8.12 -7.82
C ASP A 515 12.98 8.10 -8.13
N GLU A 516 12.19 7.57 -7.18
CA GLU A 516 10.74 7.37 -7.23
C GLU A 516 10.23 6.62 -8.49
N PRO A 517 10.72 5.39 -8.76
CA PRO A 517 10.40 4.67 -10.00
C PRO A 517 8.94 4.19 -10.10
N SER A 518 8.23 4.10 -8.97
CA SER A 518 6.83 3.69 -8.90
C SER A 518 5.85 4.82 -9.23
N ASN A 519 6.31 6.06 -9.35
CA ASN A 519 5.45 7.19 -9.61
C ASN A 519 4.73 7.05 -10.97
N HIS A 520 3.43 7.35 -10.97
CA HIS A 520 2.55 7.28 -12.15
C HIS A 520 2.35 5.87 -12.75
N LEU A 521 2.90 4.82 -12.14
CA LEU A 521 2.65 3.43 -12.54
C LEU A 521 1.36 2.91 -11.89
N ASP A 522 0.61 2.10 -12.65
CA ASP A 522 -0.53 1.39 -12.08
C ASP A 522 -0.08 0.20 -11.22
N VAL A 523 -1.02 -0.39 -10.48
CA VAL A 523 -0.68 -1.43 -9.49
C VAL A 523 -0.08 -2.67 -10.15
N GLU A 524 -0.64 -3.11 -11.28
CA GLU A 524 -0.15 -4.28 -12.02
C GLU A 524 1.28 -4.05 -12.53
N THR A 525 1.60 -2.83 -13.01
CA THR A 525 2.96 -2.49 -13.43
C THR A 525 3.93 -2.38 -12.24
N ARG A 526 3.49 -1.85 -11.10
CA ARG A 526 4.34 -1.73 -9.88
C ARG A 526 4.74 -3.10 -9.35
N GLU A 527 3.81 -4.05 -9.32
CA GLU A 527 4.10 -5.44 -8.94
C GLU A 527 5.11 -6.09 -9.89
N ALA A 528 4.91 -5.93 -11.20
CA ALA A 528 5.86 -6.44 -12.21
C ALA A 528 7.25 -5.79 -12.07
N LEU A 529 7.31 -4.50 -11.77
CA LEU A 529 8.56 -3.78 -11.53
C LEU A 529 9.25 -4.27 -10.24
N ALA A 530 8.50 -4.44 -9.16
CA ALA A 530 9.02 -4.95 -7.89
C ALA A 530 9.62 -6.35 -8.06
N ALA A 531 8.92 -7.25 -8.75
CA ALA A 531 9.42 -8.59 -9.07
C ALA A 531 10.71 -8.53 -9.92
N ALA A 532 10.71 -7.72 -10.98
CA ALA A 532 11.87 -7.59 -11.85
C ALA A 532 13.10 -7.00 -11.15
N LEU A 533 12.89 -6.00 -10.29
CA LEU A 533 13.94 -5.43 -9.46
C LEU A 533 14.42 -6.44 -8.43
N ALA A 534 13.54 -7.22 -7.79
CA ALA A 534 13.93 -8.28 -6.87
C ALA A 534 14.89 -9.30 -7.53
N GLU A 535 14.63 -9.67 -8.78
CA GLU A 535 15.48 -10.59 -9.55
C GLU A 535 16.77 -9.96 -10.11
N PHE A 536 16.91 -8.64 -10.09
CA PHE A 536 18.10 -7.98 -10.61
C PHE A 536 19.37 -8.34 -9.83
N SER A 537 20.41 -8.76 -10.54
CA SER A 537 21.67 -9.24 -9.97
C SER A 537 22.76 -8.17 -9.77
N GLY A 538 22.51 -6.93 -10.21
CA GLY A 538 23.43 -5.81 -9.99
C GLY A 538 23.19 -5.11 -8.65
N SER A 539 23.93 -4.04 -8.38
CA SER A 539 23.68 -3.20 -7.21
C SER A 539 22.60 -2.17 -7.53
N MET A 540 21.76 -1.86 -6.53
CA MET A 540 20.73 -0.84 -6.68
C MET A 540 20.65 0.08 -5.46
N LEU A 541 20.33 1.34 -5.75
CA LEU A 541 19.97 2.33 -4.76
C LEU A 541 18.61 2.91 -5.14
N LEU A 542 17.64 2.73 -4.25
CA LEU A 542 16.24 3.04 -4.48
C LEU A 542 15.79 4.12 -3.49
N VAL A 543 15.40 5.28 -4.01
CA VAL A 543 14.57 6.26 -3.29
C VAL A 543 13.14 6.00 -3.72
N SER A 544 12.30 5.61 -2.76
CA SER A 544 10.88 5.44 -3.01
C SER A 544 10.09 5.69 -1.75
N HIS A 545 8.86 6.15 -1.90
CA HIS A 545 7.86 6.14 -0.86
C HIS A 545 6.99 4.86 -0.87
N ASP A 546 7.11 4.03 -1.90
CA ASP A 546 6.43 2.74 -2.00
C ASP A 546 7.04 1.70 -1.03
N ARG A 547 6.33 1.43 0.07
CA ARG A 547 6.73 0.45 1.09
C ARG A 547 6.79 -0.97 0.54
N HIS A 548 5.87 -1.33 -0.34
CA HIS A 548 5.85 -2.66 -0.94
C HIS A 548 7.09 -2.86 -1.80
N LEU A 549 7.40 -1.87 -2.65
CA LEU A 549 8.60 -1.89 -3.47
C LEU A 549 9.88 -1.98 -2.61
N LEU A 550 9.99 -1.14 -1.57
CA LEU A 550 11.15 -1.17 -0.67
C LEU A 550 11.28 -2.53 0.04
N ARG A 551 10.22 -3.04 0.67
CA ARG A 551 10.25 -4.32 1.39
C ARG A 551 10.59 -5.50 0.49
N THR A 552 10.18 -5.48 -0.77
CA THR A 552 10.44 -6.57 -1.72
C THR A 552 11.82 -6.50 -2.37
N THR A 553 12.44 -5.32 -2.47
CA THR A 553 13.63 -5.12 -3.30
C THR A 553 14.90 -4.70 -2.55
N VAL A 554 14.81 -4.29 -1.29
CA VAL A 554 15.92 -3.70 -0.52
C VAL A 554 16.31 -4.58 0.66
N ASP A 555 17.63 -4.70 0.92
CA ASP A 555 18.18 -5.45 2.07
C ASP A 555 18.68 -4.53 3.20
N SER A 556 19.02 -3.28 2.88
CA SER A 556 19.63 -2.34 3.82
C SER A 556 19.15 -0.91 3.58
N PHE A 557 19.08 -0.09 4.63
CA PHE A 557 18.58 1.27 4.52
C PHE A 557 19.64 2.32 4.84
N TRP A 558 19.58 3.44 4.14
CA TRP A 558 20.32 4.65 4.45
C TRP A 558 19.34 5.75 4.84
N ILE A 559 19.52 6.34 6.02
CA ILE A 559 18.70 7.45 6.49
C ILE A 559 19.42 8.76 6.17
N VAL A 560 18.74 9.63 5.43
CA VAL A 560 19.16 11.01 5.16
C VAL A 560 18.40 11.93 6.10
N ALA A 561 19.10 12.48 7.10
CA ALA A 561 18.53 13.41 8.07
C ALA A 561 19.58 14.42 8.55
N ASP A 562 19.15 15.65 8.83
CA ASP A 562 20.00 16.73 9.40
C ASP A 562 21.26 17.03 8.58
N GLY A 563 21.22 16.79 7.27
CA GLY A 563 22.35 16.96 6.36
C GLY A 563 23.44 15.89 6.51
N ALA A 564 23.17 14.79 7.18
CA ALA A 564 24.03 13.61 7.23
C ALA A 564 23.33 12.40 6.59
N VAL A 565 24.12 11.41 6.18
CA VAL A 565 23.61 10.11 5.72
C VAL A 565 24.22 9.03 6.60
N ARG A 566 23.38 8.14 7.13
CA ARG A 566 23.80 7.04 8.01
C ARG A 566 23.20 5.73 7.56
N GLU A 567 23.96 4.66 7.71
CA GLU A 567 23.43 3.30 7.57
C GLU A 567 22.45 3.01 8.71
N PHE A 568 21.36 2.35 8.38
CA PHE A 568 20.31 1.94 9.30
C PHE A 568 20.18 0.43 9.26
N ASP A 569 20.41 -0.18 10.43
CA ASP A 569 20.31 -1.62 10.66
C ASP A 569 18.95 -1.91 11.30
N GLY A 570 17.93 -2.01 10.46
CA GLY A 570 16.53 -2.20 10.84
C GLY A 570 15.64 -2.20 9.60
N ASP A 571 14.37 -2.55 9.76
CA ASP A 571 13.39 -2.58 8.67
C ASP A 571 12.51 -1.31 8.59
N LEU A 572 11.44 -1.35 7.78
CA LEU A 572 10.52 -0.22 7.65
C LEU A 572 9.67 0.02 8.91
N GLU A 573 9.44 -1.01 9.73
CA GLU A 573 8.73 -0.90 11.00
C GLU A 573 9.64 -0.27 12.06
N ASP A 574 10.90 -0.71 12.13
CA ASP A 574 11.93 -0.10 12.98
C ASP A 574 12.13 1.37 12.63
N TYR A 575 12.12 1.71 11.34
CA TYR A 575 12.21 3.10 10.88
C TYR A 575 11.02 3.94 11.34
N ARG A 576 9.80 3.38 11.31
CA ARG A 576 8.59 4.05 11.84
C ARG A 576 8.73 4.33 13.34
N ASP A 577 9.26 3.39 14.09
CA ASP A 577 9.42 3.53 15.54
C ASP A 577 10.54 4.51 15.89
N TRP A 578 11.64 4.47 15.14
CA TRP A 578 12.72 5.45 15.20
C TRP A 578 12.21 6.89 14.95
N LEU A 579 11.36 7.07 13.93
CA LEU A 579 10.72 8.36 13.65
C LEU A 579 9.78 8.82 14.77
N ALA A 580 8.98 7.91 15.34
CA ALA A 580 8.08 8.23 16.42
C ALA A 580 8.85 8.68 17.67
N ALA A 581 9.94 7.99 18.01
CA ALA A 581 10.83 8.36 19.11
C ALA A 581 11.47 9.73 18.86
N ARG A 582 11.98 9.98 17.65
CA ARG A 582 12.59 11.26 17.29
C ARG A 582 11.60 12.42 17.37
N ASN A 583 10.39 12.26 16.86
CA ASN A 583 9.34 13.29 16.96
C ASN A 583 8.94 13.58 18.41
N ALA A 584 8.98 12.57 19.29
CA ALA A 584 8.75 12.76 20.72
C ALA A 584 9.90 13.53 21.39
N GLU A 585 11.14 13.23 21.02
CA GLU A 585 12.33 13.96 21.49
C GLU A 585 12.35 15.42 21.04
N GLU A 586 12.06 15.70 19.76
CA GLU A 586 11.97 17.07 19.24
C GLU A 586 10.87 17.87 19.95
N LYS A 587 9.70 17.26 20.20
CA LYS A 587 8.64 17.89 21.00
C LYS A 587 9.06 18.14 22.44
N ALA A 588 9.81 17.23 23.06
CA ALA A 588 10.32 17.40 24.41
C ALA A 588 11.39 18.51 24.48
N ALA A 589 12.25 18.61 23.46
CA ALA A 589 13.27 19.65 23.34
C ALA A 589 12.64 21.04 23.11
N ASP A 590 11.64 21.13 22.22
CA ASP A 590 10.89 22.36 21.98
C ASP A 590 10.09 22.81 23.21
N ALA A 591 9.50 21.86 23.95
CA ALA A 591 8.82 22.15 25.21
C ALA A 591 9.80 22.68 26.27
N ALA A 592 11.00 22.08 26.37
CA ALA A 592 12.06 22.55 27.26
C ALA A 592 12.65 23.91 26.86
N ALA A 593 12.66 24.25 25.57
CA ALA A 593 13.14 25.53 25.06
C ALA A 593 12.11 26.67 25.20
N ARG A 594 10.81 26.34 25.34
CA ARG A 594 9.71 27.32 25.45
C ARG A 594 9.35 27.70 26.89
N GLU A 595 9.94 27.07 27.90
CA GLU A 595 9.78 27.53 29.29
C GLU A 595 10.69 28.74 29.58
N PRO A 596 10.14 29.88 30.06
CA PRO A 596 10.99 30.96 30.55
C PRO A 596 11.68 30.52 31.85
N ALA A 597 12.98 30.77 31.92
CA ALA A 597 13.78 30.56 33.13
C ALA A 597 13.18 31.35 34.31
N GLY A 598 12.45 30.66 35.19
CA GLY A 598 11.70 31.31 36.26
C GLY A 598 11.06 30.35 37.27
N ALA A 599 11.91 29.76 38.12
CA ALA A 599 11.62 29.37 39.50
C ALA A 599 10.46 28.40 39.82
N THR A 600 10.58 27.11 39.43
CA THR A 600 10.01 25.99 40.22
C THR A 600 10.69 24.63 39.99
N GLU A 601 11.98 24.59 39.67
CA GLU A 601 12.60 23.37 39.08
C GLU A 601 13.25 22.37 40.05
N THR A 602 13.23 22.57 41.38
CA THR A 602 13.98 21.68 42.29
C THR A 602 13.17 20.57 42.97
N VAL A 603 11.83 20.66 42.98
CA VAL A 603 11.00 19.68 43.72
C VAL A 603 10.39 18.60 42.81
N ASN A 604 10.07 18.92 41.54
CA ASN A 604 9.34 17.99 40.66
C ASN A 604 10.26 17.00 39.89
N ARG A 605 11.45 17.43 39.46
CA ARG A 605 12.45 16.53 38.81
C ARG A 605 12.91 15.38 39.71
N LYS A 606 12.93 15.56 41.04
CA LYS A 606 13.35 14.53 42.00
C LYS A 606 12.23 13.51 42.26
N ALA A 607 10.98 13.94 42.23
CA ALA A 607 9.81 13.05 42.35
C ALA A 607 9.59 12.23 41.08
N GLN A 608 9.73 12.86 39.91
CA GLN A 608 9.54 12.21 38.60
C GLN A 608 10.67 11.21 38.29
N ARG A 609 11.93 11.56 38.56
CA ARG A 609 13.06 10.60 38.48
C ARG A 609 12.95 9.44 39.46
N ARG A 610 12.32 9.65 40.63
CA ARG A 610 12.10 8.59 41.63
C ARG A 610 11.00 7.62 41.18
N LEU A 611 9.93 8.13 40.59
CA LEU A 611 8.85 7.32 39.99
C LEU A 611 9.34 6.54 38.76
N GLU A 612 10.11 7.16 37.87
CA GLU A 612 10.72 6.48 36.72
C GLU A 612 11.76 5.45 37.15
N ALA A 613 12.57 5.74 38.18
CA ALA A 613 13.50 4.76 38.75
C ALA A 613 12.78 3.59 39.42
N GLU A 614 11.70 3.84 40.17
CA GLU A 614 10.86 2.79 40.77
C GLU A 614 10.16 1.93 39.71
N GLN A 615 9.66 2.53 38.63
CA GLN A 615 9.07 1.80 37.49
C GLN A 615 10.11 0.96 36.75
N ARG A 616 11.29 1.51 36.44
CA ARG A 616 12.39 0.77 35.81
C ARG A 616 12.89 -0.37 36.70
N GLN A 617 12.96 -0.14 38.01
CA GLN A 617 13.40 -1.15 38.97
C GLN A 617 12.34 -2.27 39.13
N ARG A 618 11.05 -1.94 39.04
CA ARG A 618 9.96 -2.91 39.05
C ARG A 618 9.96 -3.78 37.79
N LEU A 619 10.10 -3.18 36.61
CA LEU A 619 10.18 -3.90 35.33
C LEU A 619 11.45 -4.77 35.25
N ALA A 620 12.60 -4.25 35.70
CA ALA A 620 13.84 -5.03 35.77
C ALA A 620 13.76 -6.20 36.75
N THR A 621 12.96 -6.09 37.82
CA THR A 621 12.75 -7.19 38.78
C THR A 621 11.89 -8.31 38.18
N LEU A 622 10.94 -7.97 37.30
CA LEU A 622 10.08 -8.94 36.60
C LEU A 622 10.81 -9.62 35.43
N ARG A 623 11.70 -8.90 34.72
CA ARG A 623 12.45 -9.42 33.57
C ARG A 623 13.61 -10.34 33.92
N LYS A 624 14.38 -10.01 34.96
CA LYS A 624 15.56 -10.78 35.39
C LYS A 624 15.34 -12.31 35.53
N PRO A 625 14.26 -12.81 36.15
CA PRO A 625 14.04 -14.25 36.24
C PRO A 625 13.76 -14.90 34.87
N LEU A 626 13.06 -14.21 33.97
CA LEU A 626 12.75 -14.71 32.63
C LEU A 626 13.99 -14.72 31.72
N GLU A 627 14.80 -13.67 31.74
CA GLU A 627 16.08 -13.60 31.03
C GLU A 627 17.05 -14.71 31.52
N ALA A 628 17.05 -15.01 32.82
CA ALA A 628 17.85 -16.10 33.39
C ALA A 628 17.33 -17.51 33.03
N GLU A 629 16.02 -17.68 32.84
CA GLU A 629 15.45 -18.93 32.30
C GLU A 629 15.74 -19.08 30.81
N LEU A 630 15.60 -18.00 30.03
CA LEU A 630 15.89 -17.98 28.59
C LEU A 630 17.33 -18.41 28.31
N ALA A 631 18.31 -17.84 29.03
CA ALA A 631 19.71 -18.21 28.90
C ALA A 631 19.98 -19.69 29.24
N LYS A 632 19.21 -20.30 30.14
CA LYS A 632 19.31 -21.74 30.45
C LYS A 632 18.73 -22.60 29.34
N VAL A 633 17.60 -22.18 28.76
CA VAL A 633 16.95 -22.89 27.64
C VAL A 633 17.85 -22.84 26.41
N GLU A 634 18.43 -21.68 26.08
CA GLU A 634 19.39 -21.51 24.99
C GLU A 634 20.63 -22.40 25.15
N ALA A 635 21.22 -22.43 26.35
CA ALA A 635 22.33 -23.34 26.63
C ALA A 635 21.93 -24.82 26.52
N GLY A 636 20.68 -25.16 26.89
CA GLY A 636 20.11 -26.50 26.74
C GLY A 636 19.90 -26.90 25.27
N MET A 637 19.41 -25.97 24.44
CA MET A 637 19.24 -26.18 23.01
C MET A 637 20.59 -26.40 22.33
N GLU A 638 21.59 -25.55 22.60
CA GLU A 638 22.90 -25.68 21.99
C GLU A 638 23.57 -27.02 22.33
N LYS A 639 23.43 -27.48 23.58
CA LYS A 639 23.92 -28.79 24.01
C LYS A 639 23.18 -29.95 23.32
N THR A 640 21.87 -29.84 23.18
CA THR A 640 21.04 -30.87 22.53
C THR A 640 21.33 -30.92 21.02
N ARG A 641 21.56 -29.77 20.40
CA ARG A 641 21.93 -29.62 18.98
C ARG A 641 23.27 -30.27 18.70
N ALA A 642 24.27 -30.00 19.55
CA ALA A 642 25.58 -30.63 19.45
C ALA A 642 25.53 -32.16 19.65
N ALA A 643 24.58 -32.67 20.44
CA ALA A 643 24.39 -34.11 20.62
C ALA A 643 23.67 -34.74 19.41
N LEU A 644 22.65 -34.08 18.85
CA LEU A 644 21.98 -34.50 17.63
C LEU A 644 22.94 -34.56 16.45
N GLN A 645 23.77 -33.54 16.26
CA GLN A 645 24.76 -33.51 15.18
C GLN A 645 25.74 -34.71 15.25
N LYS A 646 26.18 -35.10 16.45
CA LYS A 646 27.05 -36.27 16.63
C LYS A 646 26.33 -37.57 16.27
N LEU A 647 25.03 -37.66 16.53
CA LEU A 647 24.24 -38.83 16.14
C LEU A 647 23.97 -38.82 14.63
N ASP A 648 23.73 -37.67 14.02
CA ASP A 648 23.59 -37.52 12.56
C ASP A 648 24.85 -37.95 11.81
N ASP A 649 26.04 -37.62 12.34
CA ASP A 649 27.32 -38.07 11.77
C ASP A 649 27.46 -39.60 11.84
N ILE A 650 26.97 -40.24 12.89
CA ILE A 650 26.93 -41.69 13.03
C ILE A 650 25.89 -42.31 12.09
N ILE A 651 24.74 -41.66 11.94
CA ILE A 651 23.65 -42.09 11.04
C ILE A 651 24.07 -41.99 9.57
N ALA A 652 24.90 -41.00 9.22
CA ALA A 652 25.45 -40.80 7.88
C ALA A 652 26.49 -41.87 7.48
N ASP A 653 27.03 -42.64 8.42
CA ASP A 653 27.97 -43.73 8.15
C ASP A 653 27.26 -44.93 7.49
N ALA A 654 27.66 -45.25 6.26
CA ALA A 654 27.12 -46.36 5.49
C ALA A 654 27.34 -47.74 6.17
N ASP A 655 28.35 -47.86 7.03
CA ASP A 655 28.64 -49.11 7.77
C ASP A 655 27.63 -49.39 8.91
N LEU A 656 26.93 -48.37 9.41
CA LEU A 656 25.87 -48.52 10.42
C LEU A 656 24.69 -49.37 9.92
N TYR A 657 24.50 -49.45 8.60
CA TYR A 657 23.43 -50.20 7.96
C TYR A 657 23.76 -51.69 7.71
N SER A 658 24.96 -52.14 8.07
CA SER A 658 25.35 -53.56 8.03
C SER A 658 24.59 -54.42 9.05
N ASP A 659 24.40 -55.71 8.75
CA ASP A 659 23.71 -56.66 9.65
C ASP A 659 24.45 -56.88 10.99
N ALA A 660 25.75 -56.60 11.04
CA ALA A 660 26.58 -56.73 12.24
C ALA A 660 26.28 -55.66 13.31
N ARG A 661 25.77 -54.48 12.92
CA ARG A 661 25.55 -53.32 13.82
C ARG A 661 24.07 -53.03 14.07
N ARG A 662 23.20 -54.02 13.89
CA ARG A 662 21.74 -53.87 14.03
C ARG A 662 21.27 -53.37 15.40
N ALA A 663 21.92 -53.80 16.49
CA ALA A 663 21.58 -53.38 17.85
C ALA A 663 21.98 -51.91 18.11
N GLU A 664 23.16 -51.51 17.64
CA GLU A 664 23.69 -50.15 17.75
C GLU A 664 22.82 -49.15 16.95
N ARG A 665 22.38 -49.55 15.74
CA ARG A 665 21.45 -48.75 14.93
C ARG A 665 20.12 -48.48 15.64
N GLN A 666 19.54 -49.49 16.30
CA GLN A 666 18.29 -49.30 17.05
C GLN A 666 18.47 -48.34 18.22
N GLN A 667 19.62 -48.39 18.90
CA GLN A 667 19.94 -47.50 20.00
C GLN A 667 20.15 -46.05 19.52
N VAL A 668 20.97 -45.85 18.47
CA VAL A 668 21.24 -44.52 17.89
C VAL A 668 19.95 -43.86 17.39
N MET A 669 19.08 -44.61 16.72
CA MET A 669 17.78 -44.09 16.24
C MET A 669 16.82 -43.74 17.39
N ALA A 670 16.84 -44.52 18.47
CA ALA A 670 16.03 -44.24 19.65
C ALA A 670 16.53 -42.99 20.39
N GLU A 671 17.84 -42.88 20.63
CA GLU A 671 18.48 -41.72 21.26
C GLU A 671 18.31 -40.44 20.41
N HIS A 672 18.45 -40.53 19.09
CA HIS A 672 18.17 -39.42 18.18
C HIS A 672 16.69 -38.98 18.25
N GLY A 673 15.76 -39.94 18.29
CA GLY A 673 14.34 -39.65 18.45
C GLY A 673 13.98 -39.01 19.79
N GLU A 674 14.63 -39.39 20.88
CA GLU A 674 14.42 -38.77 22.20
C GLU A 674 15.01 -37.36 22.28
N LEU A 675 16.23 -37.15 21.76
CA LEU A 675 16.85 -35.82 21.71
C LEU A 675 16.09 -34.87 20.78
N GLY A 676 15.51 -35.37 19.68
CA GLY A 676 14.65 -34.59 18.80
C GLY A 676 13.37 -34.11 19.52
N LYS A 677 12.72 -34.97 20.31
CA LYS A 677 11.58 -34.56 21.15
C LYS A 677 11.99 -33.58 22.24
N HIS A 678 13.17 -33.75 22.83
CA HIS A 678 13.69 -32.83 23.84
C HIS A 678 13.98 -31.45 23.26
N MET A 679 14.52 -31.39 22.03
CA MET A 679 14.73 -30.14 21.30
C MET A 679 13.42 -29.40 21.08
N GLN A 680 12.38 -30.08 20.58
CA GLN A 680 11.06 -29.48 20.37
C GLN A 680 10.47 -28.88 21.65
N LEU A 681 10.66 -29.55 22.79
CA LEU A 681 10.18 -29.07 24.09
C LEU A 681 10.97 -27.85 24.59
N LEU A 682 12.26 -27.76 24.28
CA LEU A 682 13.08 -26.59 24.57
C LEU A 682 12.72 -25.41 23.66
N GLU A 683 12.42 -25.65 22.39
CA GLU A 683 11.96 -24.64 21.42
C GLU A 683 10.59 -24.07 21.82
N GLU A 684 9.63 -24.92 22.20
CA GLU A 684 8.32 -24.50 22.70
C GLU A 684 8.47 -23.63 23.96
N ARG A 685 9.34 -24.06 24.90
CA ARG A 685 9.61 -23.29 26.12
C ARG A 685 10.34 -21.97 25.85
N TRP A 686 11.21 -21.91 24.84
CA TRP A 686 11.89 -20.69 24.42
C TRP A 686 10.89 -19.67 23.85
N LEU A 687 9.94 -20.14 23.03
CA LEU A 687 8.86 -19.32 22.49
C LEU A 687 7.97 -18.73 23.60
N GLU A 688 7.53 -19.56 24.55
CA GLU A 688 6.75 -19.11 25.71
C GLU A 688 7.48 -18.03 26.55
N LEU A 689 8.79 -18.18 26.71
CA LEU A 689 9.61 -17.22 27.48
C LEU A 689 9.84 -15.91 26.73
N GLN A 690 9.91 -15.94 25.39
CA GLN A 690 9.95 -14.73 24.56
C GLN A 690 8.63 -13.98 24.59
N GLU A 691 7.49 -14.67 24.40
CA GLU A 691 6.16 -14.06 24.50
C GLU A 691 5.95 -13.41 25.90
N ALA A 692 6.35 -14.10 26.97
CA ALA A 692 6.26 -13.56 28.32
C ALA A 692 7.20 -12.36 28.57
N LEU A 693 8.30 -12.22 27.81
CA LEU A 693 9.19 -11.07 27.86
C LEU A 693 8.65 -9.88 27.07
N GLU A 694 7.95 -10.14 25.96
CA GLU A 694 7.25 -9.13 25.15
C GLU A 694 6.04 -8.56 25.89
N ASP A 695 5.27 -9.39 26.60
CA ASP A 695 4.13 -8.96 27.42
C ASP A 695 4.50 -8.05 28.61
N ILE A 696 5.79 -8.00 28.99
CA ILE A 696 6.32 -7.15 30.07
C ILE A 696 6.86 -5.80 29.53
N GLN A 697 7.02 -5.64 28.21
CA GLN A 697 7.38 -4.37 27.55
C GLN A 697 6.18 -3.42 27.52
#